data_AF-A0A3Q3QL17-F1
#
_entry.id   AF-A0A3Q3QL17-F1
#
_cell.length_a   1.000
_cell.length_b   1.000
_cell.length_c   1.000
_cell.angle_alpha   90.00
_cell.angle_beta   90.00
_cell.angle_gamma   90.00
#
_symmetry.space_group_name_H-M   'P 1'
#
loop_
_entity.id
_entity.type
_entity.pdbx_description
1 polymer ?
#
loop_
_entity_poly.entity_id
_entity_poly.type
_entity_poly.pdbx_seq_one_letter_code
_entity_poly.pdbx_strand_id
1 'polypeptide(L)'
;MDVLLQAYSDYEPIFRKKKKQKKKPTRLQQRKRKSYSSSVHSSLYLFSVLQYSCCILSFLFSLSFLQDECRNFMKVLLSRQGGLFVCGTNAFNPLCANYTGDTLEMVGDTVSGMARCPYDPKHANVALFAEGNLFTATVTDFLAIDAVIYRSLGDSPALRTVKHDSKWFREPYFVSAVEWGPHIYFFFREIAMEFNYLEKVVVSRVARVCKRDQGGSQRVLEKQWTSFLKARLNCSVPGDSHFYFNLLHSTSPIIRMNGRDIILGVFSTPVAGDSVSGFSVCVCQLAAVFDGRFKEQKSPESIWTPVPDEVIPKPRPGGCAVQGSRFNSSNSFPDEMLSFIKTHPLMDEAVPSLGQRPWIVRTMVRYQLNKIVVDTEAGPYRNLTVLFLGSSRGTILKFLIMPNEDNTVTNSNIFLEELEGFNPDKYEGKCYSTVWEIRLLHPLQLLSLTLDRASHTLLLAFPSCVVRVPVARCQLYSRCMKNCIASRDPYCGWTRGSTCSFLRPGTRLPFEQDVEQGNVAHLGDCDGILLQESFIEEPDGLVSVNLLVVSAVSAFATGAILSGLTVCWIMSHRHRHTRSSGASGARRKSDKEQSMLGQGRSGSVMSVTRTSGGERRRSQRLSQQGPRCRFSSDDTFLLHVHNPDAYM
;
A
#
# COMPACT_ATOMS: atom_id res chain seq x y z
N MET A 1 -28.67 -12.68 16.95
CA MET A 1 -27.76 -12.10 17.97
C MET A 1 -26.70 -13.10 18.43
N ASP A 2 -26.94 -14.37 18.14
CA ASP A 2 -26.47 -15.54 18.88
C ASP A 2 -25.02 -15.90 18.51
N VAL A 3 -24.60 -15.57 17.29
CA VAL A 3 -23.21 -15.66 16.82
C VAL A 3 -22.25 -14.81 17.69
N LEU A 4 -22.71 -13.70 18.26
CA LEU A 4 -21.91 -12.88 19.19
C LEU A 4 -21.84 -13.47 20.61
N LEU A 5 -22.83 -14.26 21.03
CA LEU A 5 -22.78 -14.97 22.31
C LEU A 5 -21.80 -16.14 22.26
N GLN A 6 -21.67 -16.81 21.11
CA GLN A 6 -20.69 -17.88 20.89
C GLN A 6 -19.26 -17.39 21.20
N ALA A 7 -18.87 -16.25 20.62
CA ALA A 7 -17.52 -15.67 20.77
C ALA A 7 -17.20 -15.18 22.20
N TYR A 8 -18.20 -14.92 23.03
CA TYR A 8 -18.00 -14.47 24.42
C TYR A 8 -17.80 -15.63 25.40
N SER A 9 -18.11 -16.88 25.01
CA SER A 9 -18.04 -18.05 25.90
C SER A 9 -16.62 -18.60 26.09
N ASP A 10 -15.69 -18.31 25.19
CA ASP A 10 -14.36 -18.95 25.19
C ASP A 10 -13.28 -18.19 26.00
N TYR A 11 -13.64 -17.06 26.64
CA TYR A 11 -12.68 -16.16 27.30
C TYR A 11 -12.60 -16.23 28.85
N GLU A 12 -13.41 -17.05 29.53
CA GLU A 12 -13.14 -17.50 30.91
C GLU A 12 -12.69 -18.97 30.88
N PRO A 13 -11.40 -19.29 31.13
CA PRO A 13 -11.03 -19.61 32.53
C PRO A 13 -9.52 -19.49 32.88
N ILE A 14 -8.97 -18.30 33.17
CA ILE A 14 -7.55 -18.16 33.64
C ILE A 14 -7.41 -17.46 35.01
N PHE A 15 -8.36 -17.62 35.94
CA PHE A 15 -8.22 -17.09 37.32
C PHE A 15 -8.68 -18.00 38.48
N ARG A 16 -8.55 -19.33 38.34
CA ARG A 16 -8.77 -20.28 39.47
C ARG A 16 -7.68 -21.36 39.63
N LYS A 17 -6.57 -21.04 40.32
CA LYS A 17 -5.78 -21.98 41.18
C LYS A 17 -4.57 -21.31 41.85
N LYS A 18 -4.71 -20.92 43.15
CA LYS A 18 -3.68 -20.96 44.21
C LYS A 18 -4.18 -20.33 45.53
N LYS A 19 -4.79 -21.15 46.39
CA LYS A 19 -5.02 -20.84 47.83
C LYS A 19 -4.69 -22.06 48.69
N LYS A 20 -3.52 -22.08 49.34
CA LYS A 20 -3.26 -22.88 50.54
C LYS A 20 -2.25 -22.15 51.43
N GLN A 21 -2.61 -22.00 52.71
CA GLN A 21 -1.78 -21.70 53.89
C GLN A 21 -0.82 -20.48 53.87
N LYS A 22 -1.13 -19.48 54.71
CA LYS A 22 -0.23 -19.05 55.82
C LYS A 22 -1.01 -18.27 56.91
N LYS A 23 -0.35 -18.05 58.06
CA LYS A 23 -0.94 -17.87 59.42
C LYS A 23 -1.77 -16.58 59.63
N LYS A 24 -2.61 -16.59 60.69
CA LYS A 24 -3.39 -15.44 61.19
C LYS A 24 -2.47 -14.30 61.67
N PRO A 25 -2.71 -13.01 61.32
CA PRO A 25 -2.08 -11.85 61.97
C PRO A 25 -2.86 -11.40 63.21
N THR A 26 -2.17 -10.72 64.14
CA THR A 26 -2.71 -10.22 65.42
C THR A 26 -3.41 -8.86 65.33
N ARG A 27 -4.16 -8.49 66.38
CA ARG A 27 -5.13 -7.36 66.41
C ARG A 27 -4.61 -5.99 65.98
N LEU A 28 -3.29 -5.72 66.03
CA LEU A 28 -2.74 -4.41 65.64
C LEU A 28 -2.88 -4.09 64.13
N GLN A 29 -2.98 -5.09 63.25
CA GLN A 29 -3.09 -4.84 61.79
C GLN A 29 -4.49 -4.41 61.31
N GLN A 30 -5.53 -4.52 62.14
CA GLN A 30 -6.92 -4.30 61.68
C GLN A 30 -7.30 -2.82 61.50
N ARG A 31 -6.68 -1.87 62.23
CA ARG A 31 -7.05 -0.44 62.13
C ARG A 31 -6.53 0.26 60.87
N LYS A 32 -5.33 -0.05 60.36
CA LYS A 32 -4.81 0.57 59.11
C LYS A 32 -5.51 0.06 57.83
N ARG A 33 -6.05 -1.16 57.81
CA ARG A 33 -6.69 -1.74 56.61
C ARG A 33 -8.00 -1.05 56.20
N LYS A 34 -8.81 -0.53 57.13
CA LYS A 34 -10.13 0.07 56.79
C LYS A 34 -10.05 1.35 55.94
N SER A 35 -9.01 2.18 56.12
CA SER A 35 -8.84 3.39 55.30
C SER A 35 -8.28 3.06 53.91
N TYR A 36 -7.29 2.17 53.84
CA TYR A 36 -6.66 1.79 52.57
C TYR A 36 -7.63 1.03 51.64
N SER A 37 -8.50 0.18 52.20
CA SER A 37 -9.43 -0.64 51.43
C SER A 37 -10.52 0.15 50.70
N SER A 38 -10.94 1.31 51.22
CA SER A 38 -11.96 2.14 50.55
C SER A 38 -11.36 2.92 49.39
N SER A 39 -10.18 3.51 49.56
CA SER A 39 -9.47 4.19 48.47
C SER A 39 -9.16 3.24 47.32
N VAL A 40 -8.68 2.02 47.61
CA VAL A 40 -8.40 1.00 46.59
C VAL A 40 -9.68 0.54 45.89
N HIS A 41 -10.81 0.38 46.60
CA HIS A 41 -12.09 0.08 45.94
C HIS A 41 -12.54 1.22 45.01
N SER A 42 -12.48 2.48 45.45
CA SER A 42 -12.85 3.62 44.60
C SER A 42 -11.95 3.74 43.36
N SER A 43 -10.64 3.53 43.49
CA SER A 43 -9.73 3.52 42.34
C SER A 43 -10.00 2.34 41.40
N LEU A 44 -10.25 1.13 41.92
CA LEU A 44 -10.63 -0.03 41.08
C LEU A 44 -11.95 0.20 40.35
N TYR A 45 -12.94 0.82 41.01
CA TYR A 45 -14.22 1.16 40.37
C TYR A 45 -14.05 2.20 39.28
N LEU A 46 -13.21 3.22 39.51
CA LEU A 46 -12.89 4.25 38.49
C LEU A 46 -12.14 3.64 37.30
N PHE A 47 -11.17 2.76 37.55
CA PHE A 47 -10.48 2.00 36.50
C PHE A 47 -11.44 1.11 35.72
N SER A 48 -12.37 0.39 36.37
CA SER A 48 -13.36 -0.42 35.64
C SER A 48 -14.31 0.44 34.84
N VAL A 49 -14.79 1.58 35.35
CA VAL A 49 -15.67 2.49 34.61
C VAL A 49 -14.94 3.13 33.43
N LEU A 50 -13.66 3.50 33.58
CA LEU A 50 -12.84 3.98 32.46
C LEU A 50 -12.59 2.88 31.43
N GLN A 51 -12.34 1.64 31.86
CA GLN A 51 -12.18 0.49 30.96
C GLN A 51 -13.48 0.22 30.19
N TYR A 52 -14.64 0.18 30.85
CA TYR A 52 -15.94 -0.02 30.21
C TYR A 52 -16.29 1.13 29.26
N SER A 53 -16.09 2.39 29.67
CA SER A 53 -16.29 3.54 28.79
C SER A 53 -15.37 3.51 27.58
N CYS A 54 -14.10 3.11 27.74
CA CYS A 54 -13.16 2.93 26.63
C CYS A 54 -13.62 1.80 25.68
N CYS A 55 -14.05 0.65 26.21
CA CYS A 55 -14.63 -0.43 25.40
C CYS A 55 -15.92 0.00 24.67
N ILE A 56 -16.79 0.78 25.30
CA ILE A 56 -18.02 1.30 24.69
C ILE A 56 -17.68 2.33 23.60
N LEU A 57 -16.74 3.24 23.84
CA LEU A 57 -16.25 4.19 22.84
C LEU A 57 -15.62 3.48 21.64
N SER A 58 -14.75 2.49 21.88
CA SER A 58 -14.18 1.66 20.81
C SER A 58 -15.24 0.89 20.04
N PHE A 59 -16.23 0.30 20.72
CA PHE A 59 -17.33 -0.44 20.07
C PHE A 59 -18.22 0.48 19.24
N LEU A 60 -18.57 1.67 19.74
CA LEU A 60 -19.30 2.69 18.99
C LEU A 60 -18.48 3.20 17.79
N PHE A 61 -17.18 3.43 17.95
CA PHE A 61 -16.29 3.85 16.86
C PHE A 61 -16.16 2.76 15.78
N SER A 62 -16.08 1.48 16.16
CA SER A 62 -16.14 0.35 15.24
C SER A 62 -17.50 0.23 14.54
N LEU A 63 -18.62 0.50 15.23
CA LEU A 63 -19.94 0.57 14.60
C LEU A 63 -20.02 1.68 13.55
N SER A 64 -19.53 2.88 13.86
CA SER A 64 -19.47 4.00 12.92
C SER A 64 -18.62 3.66 11.69
N PHE A 65 -17.46 3.00 11.88
CA PHE A 65 -16.59 2.60 10.79
C PHE A 65 -17.24 1.53 9.89
N LEU A 66 -17.89 0.51 10.49
CA LEU A 66 -18.67 -0.49 9.77
C LEU A 66 -19.84 0.11 8.98
N GLN A 67 -20.45 1.20 9.47
CA GLN A 67 -21.58 1.84 8.80
C GLN A 67 -21.22 2.45 7.44
N ASP A 68 -19.98 2.90 7.24
CA ASP A 68 -19.51 3.42 5.95
C ASP A 68 -19.02 2.33 4.99
N GLU A 69 -18.50 1.21 5.50
CA GLU A 69 -18.08 0.06 4.68
C GLU A 69 -19.26 -0.79 4.22
N CYS A 70 -20.36 -0.84 4.98
CA CYS A 70 -21.60 -1.55 4.66
C CYS A 70 -22.46 -0.82 3.59
N ARG A 71 -21.84 -0.38 2.50
CA ARG A 71 -22.48 0.25 1.33
C ARG A 71 -22.25 -0.61 0.07
N ASN A 72 -22.96 -0.30 -1.02
CA ASN A 72 -22.72 -0.92 -2.32
C ASN A 72 -21.69 -0.11 -3.13
N PHE A 73 -20.41 -0.51 -3.07
CA PHE A 73 -19.35 0.09 -3.86
C PHE A 73 -19.22 -0.64 -5.18
N MET A 74 -19.33 0.06 -6.31
CA MET A 74 -19.15 -0.55 -7.64
C MET A 74 -17.66 -0.87 -7.87
N LYS A 75 -17.38 -2.14 -8.18
CA LYS A 75 -16.02 -2.71 -8.27
C LYS A 75 -15.74 -3.43 -9.59
N VAL A 76 -16.78 -3.72 -10.38
CA VAL A 76 -16.67 -4.17 -11.77
C VAL A 76 -17.61 -3.33 -12.62
N LEU A 77 -17.09 -2.78 -13.72
CA LEU A 77 -17.85 -2.11 -14.77
C LEU A 77 -17.21 -2.50 -16.10
N LEU A 78 -17.91 -3.27 -16.92
CA LEU A 78 -17.44 -3.77 -18.20
C LEU A 78 -18.47 -3.50 -19.29
N SER A 79 -18.03 -2.98 -20.43
CA SER A 79 -18.86 -2.84 -21.63
C SER A 79 -18.84 -4.13 -22.45
N ARG A 80 -19.98 -4.50 -23.03
CA ARG A 80 -20.14 -5.67 -23.91
C ARG A 80 -21.22 -5.44 -24.98
N GLN A 81 -21.35 -6.37 -25.91
CA GLN A 81 -22.51 -6.38 -26.81
C GLN A 81 -23.80 -6.54 -25.99
N GLY A 82 -24.77 -5.66 -26.23
CA GLY A 82 -26.01 -5.61 -25.45
C GLY A 82 -25.97 -4.80 -24.15
N GLY A 83 -24.91 -3.99 -23.90
CA GLY A 83 -24.89 -3.00 -22.82
C GLY A 83 -23.72 -3.15 -21.84
N LEU A 84 -23.98 -2.85 -20.57
CA LEU A 84 -23.00 -2.88 -19.49
C LEU A 84 -23.21 -4.10 -18.58
N PHE A 85 -22.12 -4.57 -17.98
CA PHE A 85 -22.14 -5.53 -16.88
C PHE A 85 -21.47 -4.89 -15.67
N VAL A 86 -22.21 -4.80 -14.56
CA VAL A 86 -21.82 -4.06 -13.36
C VAL A 86 -21.87 -4.99 -12.16
N CYS A 87 -20.86 -4.95 -11.29
CA CYS A 87 -20.90 -5.58 -9.98
C CYS A 87 -20.45 -4.62 -8.88
N GLY A 88 -21.05 -4.77 -7.70
CA GLY A 88 -20.64 -4.05 -6.50
C GLY A 88 -20.63 -4.91 -5.24
N THR A 89 -19.94 -4.42 -4.21
CA THR A 89 -19.75 -5.11 -2.92
C THR A 89 -21.05 -5.41 -2.19
N ASN A 90 -22.09 -4.60 -2.43
CA ASN A 90 -23.43 -4.72 -1.87
C ASN A 90 -23.40 -5.06 -0.35
N ALA A 91 -22.73 -4.21 0.43
CA ALA A 91 -22.56 -4.37 1.88
C ALA A 91 -22.00 -5.75 2.29
N PHE A 92 -20.87 -6.14 1.71
CA PHE A 92 -20.22 -7.45 1.90
C PHE A 92 -21.11 -8.65 1.51
N ASN A 93 -21.99 -8.48 0.53
CA ASN A 93 -22.76 -9.55 -0.11
C ASN A 93 -22.81 -9.32 -1.63
N PRO A 94 -21.69 -9.50 -2.35
CA PRO A 94 -21.50 -8.95 -3.68
C PRO A 94 -22.53 -9.46 -4.69
N LEU A 95 -23.01 -8.55 -5.53
CA LEU A 95 -23.99 -8.81 -6.60
C LEU A 95 -23.53 -8.20 -7.91
N CYS A 96 -23.98 -8.79 -9.02
CA CYS A 96 -23.82 -8.28 -10.37
C CYS A 96 -25.18 -8.14 -11.08
N ALA A 97 -25.29 -7.21 -12.01
CA ALA A 97 -26.44 -7.06 -12.90
C ALA A 97 -25.99 -6.59 -14.30
N ASN A 98 -26.86 -6.80 -15.28
CA ASN A 98 -26.71 -6.17 -16.59
C ASN A 98 -27.41 -4.81 -16.57
N TYR A 99 -26.92 -3.87 -17.36
CA TYR A 99 -27.51 -2.54 -17.53
C TYR A 99 -27.55 -2.16 -19.02
N THR A 100 -28.49 -1.31 -19.40
CA THR A 100 -28.47 -0.66 -20.73
C THR A 100 -27.22 0.21 -20.88
N GLY A 101 -26.77 0.44 -22.11
CA GLY A 101 -25.57 1.25 -22.39
C GLY A 101 -25.83 2.75 -22.49
N ASP A 102 -27.11 3.13 -22.60
CA ASP A 102 -27.62 4.45 -22.94
C ASP A 102 -28.48 5.05 -21.81
N THR A 103 -29.47 4.31 -21.30
CA THR A 103 -30.34 4.78 -20.19
C THR A 103 -29.79 4.46 -18.79
N LEU A 104 -28.80 3.56 -18.69
CA LEU A 104 -28.27 3.01 -17.43
C LEU A 104 -29.33 2.35 -16.54
N GLU A 105 -30.34 1.72 -17.16
CA GLU A 105 -31.40 0.96 -16.50
C GLU A 105 -31.02 -0.53 -16.37
N MET A 106 -31.47 -1.19 -15.30
CA MET A 106 -31.12 -2.60 -15.04
C MET A 106 -31.89 -3.56 -15.98
N VAL A 107 -31.19 -4.56 -16.53
CA VAL A 107 -31.74 -5.50 -17.53
C VAL A 107 -31.68 -6.94 -17.03
N GLY A 108 -32.86 -7.52 -16.80
CA GLY A 108 -33.04 -8.89 -16.32
C GLY A 108 -32.66 -9.08 -14.85
N ASP A 109 -32.60 -10.34 -14.42
CA ASP A 109 -32.32 -10.69 -13.03
C ASP A 109 -30.86 -10.41 -12.62
N THR A 110 -30.68 -10.11 -11.33
CA THR A 110 -29.35 -10.03 -10.72
C THR A 110 -28.69 -11.42 -10.61
N VAL A 111 -27.36 -11.47 -10.73
CA VAL A 111 -26.57 -12.69 -10.55
C VAL A 111 -25.59 -12.51 -9.39
N SER A 112 -25.28 -13.61 -8.68
CA SER A 112 -24.34 -13.55 -7.54
C SER A 112 -22.98 -12.96 -7.95
N GLY A 113 -22.44 -12.06 -7.16
CA GLY A 113 -21.11 -11.49 -7.34
C GLY A 113 -19.99 -12.33 -6.71
N MET A 114 -20.30 -13.44 -6.02
CA MET A 114 -19.30 -14.37 -5.47
C MET A 114 -18.28 -14.77 -6.55
N ALA A 115 -16.99 -14.70 -6.23
CA ALA A 115 -15.86 -14.95 -7.14
C ALA A 115 -15.77 -14.01 -8.39
N ARG A 116 -16.66 -13.02 -8.51
CA ARG A 116 -16.69 -12.02 -9.60
C ARG A 116 -16.36 -10.60 -9.12
N CYS A 117 -16.77 -10.29 -7.90
CA CYS A 117 -16.65 -9.00 -7.23
C CYS A 117 -16.23 -9.22 -5.77
N PRO A 118 -15.34 -8.38 -5.20
CA PRO A 118 -14.92 -8.51 -3.82
C PRO A 118 -16.04 -8.17 -2.83
N TYR A 119 -15.90 -8.68 -1.61
CA TYR A 119 -16.75 -8.36 -0.46
C TYR A 119 -16.40 -6.98 0.14
N ASP A 120 -15.11 -6.74 0.38
CA ASP A 120 -14.55 -5.48 0.90
C ASP A 120 -14.23 -4.50 -0.25
N PRO A 121 -14.64 -3.21 -0.17
CA PRO A 121 -14.32 -2.20 -1.19
C PRO A 121 -12.83 -1.89 -1.36
N LYS A 122 -11.99 -2.16 -0.35
CA LYS A 122 -10.52 -1.96 -0.36
C LYS A 122 -9.78 -3.09 -1.06
N HIS A 123 -10.36 -4.29 -1.14
CA HIS A 123 -9.74 -5.41 -1.83
C HIS A 123 -9.61 -5.14 -3.33
N ALA A 124 -8.46 -5.51 -3.89
CA ALA A 124 -8.24 -5.45 -5.33
C ALA A 124 -8.96 -6.61 -6.03
N ASN A 125 -9.42 -6.33 -7.24
CA ASN A 125 -10.07 -7.30 -8.10
C ASN A 125 -9.74 -7.00 -9.55
N VAL A 126 -9.76 -8.04 -10.37
CA VAL A 126 -9.59 -7.96 -11.82
C VAL A 126 -10.80 -8.60 -12.47
N ALA A 127 -11.29 -8.02 -13.56
CA ALA A 127 -12.41 -8.54 -14.34
C ALA A 127 -12.25 -8.14 -15.81
N LEU A 128 -12.52 -9.07 -16.73
CA LEU A 128 -12.58 -8.83 -18.17
C LEU A 128 -13.53 -9.82 -18.85
N PHE A 129 -14.08 -9.44 -20.01
CA PHE A 129 -14.77 -10.37 -20.90
C PHE A 129 -13.84 -10.80 -22.04
N ALA A 130 -13.85 -12.09 -22.38
CA ALA A 130 -13.18 -12.64 -23.56
C ALA A 130 -13.98 -13.85 -24.09
N GLU A 131 -14.17 -13.91 -25.41
CA GLU A 131 -14.96 -14.97 -26.08
C GLU A 131 -16.35 -15.21 -25.43
N GLY A 132 -17.01 -14.13 -24.96
CA GLY A 132 -18.32 -14.18 -24.29
C GLY A 132 -18.30 -14.54 -22.79
N ASN A 133 -17.18 -15.03 -22.26
CA ASN A 133 -17.04 -15.46 -20.88
C ASN A 133 -16.45 -14.34 -20.00
N LEU A 134 -16.88 -14.26 -18.74
CA LEU A 134 -16.30 -13.37 -17.73
C LEU A 134 -15.13 -14.07 -17.03
N PHE A 135 -13.94 -13.48 -17.12
CA PHE A 135 -12.73 -13.89 -16.40
C PHE A 135 -12.48 -12.90 -15.26
N THR A 136 -12.33 -13.41 -14.03
CA THR A 136 -12.24 -12.61 -12.80
C THR A 136 -11.17 -13.14 -11.85
N ALA A 137 -10.54 -12.24 -11.11
CA ALA A 137 -9.61 -12.58 -10.03
C ALA A 137 -9.94 -11.76 -8.77
N THR A 138 -10.35 -12.43 -7.69
CA THR A 138 -10.78 -11.84 -6.42
C THR A 138 -10.89 -12.93 -5.34
N VAL A 139 -11.68 -12.74 -4.28
CA VAL A 139 -11.95 -13.74 -3.22
C VAL A 139 -13.38 -14.29 -3.29
N THR A 140 -13.62 -15.50 -2.79
CA THR A 140 -14.97 -16.10 -2.79
C THR A 140 -15.72 -16.00 -1.47
N ASP A 141 -15.06 -15.56 -0.40
CA ASP A 141 -15.61 -15.59 0.96
C ASP A 141 -15.43 -14.26 1.70
N PHE A 142 -16.29 -14.03 2.70
CA PHE A 142 -16.27 -12.83 3.54
C PHE A 142 -14.95 -12.63 4.29
N LEU A 143 -14.27 -13.72 4.69
CA LEU A 143 -12.98 -13.67 5.38
C LEU A 143 -11.79 -13.48 4.43
N ALA A 144 -12.03 -13.42 3.12
CA ALA A 144 -11.02 -13.25 2.07
C ALA A 144 -9.91 -14.32 2.05
N ILE A 145 -10.20 -15.54 2.51
CA ILE A 145 -9.24 -16.65 2.59
C ILE A 145 -9.14 -17.40 1.25
N ASP A 146 -10.24 -17.54 0.52
CA ASP A 146 -10.30 -18.24 -0.77
C ASP A 146 -10.10 -17.28 -1.95
N ALA A 147 -8.86 -16.86 -2.16
CA ALA A 147 -8.46 -16.12 -3.36
C ALA A 147 -8.47 -17.03 -4.61
N VAL A 148 -9.05 -16.54 -5.69
CA VAL A 148 -9.38 -17.35 -6.88
C VAL A 148 -9.11 -16.59 -8.18
N ILE A 149 -8.66 -17.31 -9.22
CA ILE A 149 -8.90 -16.94 -10.62
C ILE A 149 -10.04 -17.81 -11.14
N TYR A 150 -11.08 -17.17 -11.64
CA TYR A 150 -12.37 -17.75 -11.96
C TYR A 150 -12.81 -17.37 -13.37
N ARG A 151 -13.50 -18.28 -14.06
CA ARG A 151 -14.28 -17.98 -15.27
C ARG A 151 -15.72 -18.43 -15.07
N SER A 152 -16.68 -17.62 -15.50
CA SER A 152 -18.10 -17.95 -15.55
C SER A 152 -18.84 -17.06 -16.55
N LEU A 153 -20.15 -17.27 -16.71
CA LEU A 153 -20.96 -16.67 -17.79
C LEU A 153 -20.47 -17.14 -19.18
N GLY A 154 -21.27 -16.86 -20.22
CA GLY A 154 -21.09 -17.48 -21.54
C GLY A 154 -21.42 -18.97 -21.53
N ASP A 155 -21.20 -19.63 -22.68
CA ASP A 155 -21.57 -21.04 -22.89
C ASP A 155 -20.52 -22.05 -22.36
N SER A 156 -19.39 -21.57 -21.82
CA SER A 156 -18.33 -22.44 -21.30
C SER A 156 -18.55 -22.79 -19.81
N PRO A 157 -18.12 -23.98 -19.35
CA PRO A 157 -18.26 -24.37 -17.95
C PRO A 157 -17.51 -23.41 -17.03
N ALA A 158 -18.04 -23.19 -15.82
CA ALA A 158 -17.36 -22.37 -14.83
C ALA A 158 -16.12 -23.09 -14.28
N LEU A 159 -14.97 -22.42 -14.30
CA LEU A 159 -13.67 -22.98 -13.89
C LEU A 159 -13.01 -22.11 -12.83
N ARG A 160 -12.40 -22.74 -11.82
CA ARG A 160 -11.66 -22.06 -10.75
C ARG A 160 -10.26 -22.62 -10.52
N THR A 161 -9.39 -21.84 -9.88
CA THR A 161 -8.15 -22.35 -9.29
C THR A 161 -8.44 -23.28 -8.11
N VAL A 162 -7.52 -24.22 -7.83
CA VAL A 162 -7.65 -25.18 -6.72
C VAL A 162 -7.82 -24.43 -5.39
N LYS A 163 -8.78 -24.86 -4.57
CA LYS A 163 -9.07 -24.23 -3.27
C LYS A 163 -8.00 -24.61 -2.23
N HIS A 164 -7.54 -23.62 -1.46
CA HIS A 164 -6.61 -23.81 -0.33
C HIS A 164 -5.27 -24.50 -0.67
N ASP A 165 -4.80 -24.43 -1.93
CA ASP A 165 -3.50 -24.95 -2.35
C ASP A 165 -2.47 -23.81 -2.47
N SER A 166 -1.46 -23.83 -1.59
CA SER A 166 -0.43 -22.79 -1.51
C SER A 166 0.55 -22.80 -2.70
N LYS A 167 0.62 -23.88 -3.49
CA LYS A 167 1.35 -23.87 -4.76
C LYS A 167 0.63 -23.02 -5.80
N TRP A 168 -0.70 -23.03 -5.78
CA TRP A 168 -1.53 -22.22 -6.68
C TRP A 168 -1.53 -20.74 -6.27
N PHE A 169 -1.84 -20.45 -5.00
CA PHE A 169 -1.80 -19.08 -4.45
C PHE A 169 -1.41 -19.05 -2.97
N ARG A 170 -0.60 -18.05 -2.57
CA ARG A 170 -0.35 -17.72 -1.17
C ARG A 170 -0.47 -16.22 -0.93
N GLU A 171 -1.58 -15.80 -0.31
CA GLU A 171 -1.92 -14.40 -0.01
C GLU A 171 -1.76 -13.47 -1.24
N PRO A 172 -2.44 -13.73 -2.39
CA PRO A 172 -2.24 -12.98 -3.62
C PRO A 172 -2.99 -11.63 -3.62
N TYR A 173 -2.36 -10.60 -4.18
CA TYR A 173 -2.98 -9.33 -4.54
C TYR A 173 -3.01 -9.20 -6.06
N PHE A 174 -4.20 -9.26 -6.66
CA PHE A 174 -4.40 -9.13 -8.10
C PHE A 174 -4.25 -7.68 -8.55
N VAL A 175 -3.59 -7.46 -9.69
CA VAL A 175 -3.25 -6.12 -10.22
C VAL A 175 -3.97 -5.82 -11.53
N SER A 176 -3.90 -6.72 -12.51
CA SER A 176 -4.50 -6.56 -13.84
C SER A 176 -4.61 -7.91 -14.55
N ALA A 177 -5.27 -7.93 -15.71
CA ALA A 177 -5.18 -9.03 -16.66
C ALA A 177 -5.39 -8.52 -18.09
N VAL A 178 -4.91 -9.28 -19.07
CA VAL A 178 -5.06 -9.00 -20.51
C VAL A 178 -5.42 -10.27 -21.29
N GLU A 179 -6.08 -10.12 -22.42
CA GLU A 179 -6.24 -11.16 -23.43
C GLU A 179 -5.07 -11.12 -24.43
N TRP A 180 -4.40 -12.25 -24.68
CA TRP A 180 -3.39 -12.34 -25.73
C TRP A 180 -3.33 -13.75 -26.35
N GLY A 181 -3.47 -13.81 -27.67
CA GLY A 181 -3.51 -15.07 -28.42
C GLY A 181 -4.62 -16.01 -27.91
N PRO A 182 -4.32 -17.28 -27.57
CA PRO A 182 -5.29 -18.23 -27.03
C PRO A 182 -5.48 -18.14 -25.49
N HIS A 183 -4.79 -17.21 -24.81
CA HIS A 183 -4.73 -17.15 -23.35
C HIS A 183 -5.30 -15.85 -22.77
N ILE A 184 -5.72 -15.91 -21.50
CA ILE A 184 -5.81 -14.75 -20.61
C ILE A 184 -4.60 -14.77 -19.68
N TYR A 185 -3.93 -13.63 -19.55
CA TYR A 185 -2.79 -13.43 -18.67
C TYR A 185 -3.19 -12.58 -17.47
N PHE A 186 -2.88 -13.04 -16.25
CA PHE A 186 -3.19 -12.36 -14.99
C PHE A 186 -1.91 -11.91 -14.30
N PHE A 187 -1.89 -10.66 -13.86
CA PHE A 187 -0.77 -10.05 -13.13
C PHE A 187 -1.15 -9.86 -11.66
N PHE A 188 -0.28 -10.28 -10.77
CA PHE A 188 -0.50 -10.23 -9.33
C PHE A 188 0.84 -10.27 -8.57
N ARG A 189 0.78 -10.12 -7.25
CA ARG A 189 1.90 -10.39 -6.34
C ARG A 189 1.44 -11.33 -5.24
N GLU A 190 2.30 -12.24 -4.79
CA GLU A 190 2.01 -13.26 -3.77
C GLU A 190 3.24 -13.51 -2.88
N ILE A 191 3.07 -14.22 -1.78
CA ILE A 191 4.21 -14.71 -0.98
C ILE A 191 4.86 -15.90 -1.71
N ALA A 192 6.16 -15.77 -2.00
CA ALA A 192 6.93 -16.78 -2.69
C ALA A 192 7.10 -18.06 -1.86
N MET A 193 6.62 -19.18 -2.39
CA MET A 193 6.90 -20.51 -1.82
C MET A 193 8.36 -20.93 -2.07
N GLU A 194 8.94 -20.49 -3.19
CA GLU A 194 10.33 -20.80 -3.56
C GLU A 194 11.38 -20.09 -2.66
N PHE A 195 10.96 -19.11 -1.85
CA PHE A 195 11.82 -18.40 -0.90
C PHE A 195 11.39 -18.63 0.56
N ASN A 196 10.63 -19.68 0.87
CA ASN A 196 10.10 -19.96 2.22
C ASN A 196 11.17 -20.35 3.27
N TYR A 197 12.45 -20.42 2.88
CA TYR A 197 13.60 -20.53 3.80
C TYR A 197 14.18 -19.16 4.22
N LEU A 198 13.71 -18.07 3.61
CA LEU A 198 13.94 -16.69 4.03
C LEU A 198 12.72 -16.18 4.82
N GLU A 199 12.81 -14.96 5.34
CA GLU A 199 11.62 -14.20 5.78
C GLU A 199 10.62 -14.04 4.61
N LYS A 200 9.34 -13.76 4.91
CA LYS A 200 8.21 -13.71 3.94
C LYS A 200 8.48 -12.82 2.72
N VAL A 201 9.12 -13.35 1.67
CA VAL A 201 9.36 -12.62 0.42
C VAL A 201 8.07 -12.55 -0.40
N VAL A 202 7.56 -11.34 -0.64
CA VAL A 202 6.52 -11.11 -1.65
C VAL A 202 7.19 -10.93 -3.02
N VAL A 203 6.65 -11.60 -4.05
CA VAL A 203 7.12 -11.50 -5.45
C VAL A 203 5.98 -11.22 -6.41
N SER A 204 6.30 -10.58 -7.54
CA SER A 204 5.35 -10.36 -8.62
C SER A 204 5.33 -11.53 -9.61
N ARG A 205 4.13 -11.80 -10.14
CA ARG A 205 3.81 -12.93 -11.01
C ARG A 205 3.07 -12.48 -12.25
N VAL A 206 3.26 -13.24 -13.32
CA VAL A 206 2.27 -13.39 -14.38
C VAL A 206 1.83 -14.84 -14.41
N ALA A 207 0.52 -15.08 -14.53
CA ALA A 207 -0.05 -16.39 -14.83
C ALA A 207 -0.77 -16.37 -16.17
N ARG A 208 -0.92 -17.55 -16.81
CA ARG A 208 -1.76 -17.74 -18.00
C ARG A 208 -2.82 -18.82 -17.76
N VAL A 209 -3.97 -18.69 -18.43
CA VAL A 209 -4.97 -19.76 -18.63
C VAL A 209 -5.46 -19.74 -20.07
N CYS A 210 -5.83 -20.87 -20.64
CA CYS A 210 -6.40 -20.98 -21.98
C CYS A 210 -7.86 -20.50 -21.99
N LYS A 211 -8.22 -19.61 -22.92
CA LYS A 211 -9.59 -19.06 -23.02
C LYS A 211 -10.66 -20.14 -23.11
N ARG A 212 -10.38 -21.19 -23.90
CA ARG A 212 -11.29 -22.30 -24.22
C ARG A 212 -11.07 -23.57 -23.38
N ASP A 213 -10.36 -23.48 -22.24
CA ASP A 213 -10.27 -24.56 -21.25
C ASP A 213 -11.68 -25.02 -20.83
N GLN A 214 -11.91 -26.32 -20.70
CA GLN A 214 -13.21 -26.91 -20.36
C GLN A 214 -13.22 -27.58 -18.97
N GLY A 215 -12.07 -27.60 -18.29
CA GLY A 215 -11.84 -28.36 -17.06
C GLY A 215 -11.11 -29.67 -17.31
N GLY A 216 -10.76 -30.37 -16.23
CA GLY A 216 -10.06 -31.65 -16.27
C GLY A 216 -10.99 -32.85 -16.48
N SER A 217 -10.44 -34.03 -16.25
CA SER A 217 -11.19 -35.29 -16.26
C SER A 217 -12.12 -35.38 -15.04
N GLN A 218 -13.03 -36.36 -15.03
CA GLN A 218 -13.83 -36.72 -13.85
C GLN A 218 -12.98 -37.20 -12.64
N ARG A 219 -11.67 -37.40 -12.82
CA ARG A 219 -10.74 -37.91 -11.80
C ARG A 219 -9.78 -36.84 -11.30
N VAL A 220 -9.38 -35.90 -12.17
CA VAL A 220 -8.35 -34.89 -11.89
C VAL A 220 -8.73 -33.54 -12.49
N LEU A 221 -8.73 -32.49 -11.67
CA LEU A 221 -9.07 -31.09 -12.06
C LEU A 221 -10.49 -30.90 -12.62
N GLU A 222 -11.47 -31.72 -12.23
CA GLU A 222 -12.88 -31.49 -12.58
C GLU A 222 -13.32 -30.07 -12.12
N LYS A 223 -13.91 -29.28 -13.04
CA LYS A 223 -14.30 -27.87 -12.81
C LYS A 223 -13.14 -26.94 -12.37
N GLN A 224 -11.90 -27.34 -12.59
CA GLN A 224 -10.68 -26.60 -12.27
C GLN A 224 -9.83 -26.38 -13.53
N TRP A 225 -9.00 -25.33 -13.55
CA TRP A 225 -8.15 -25.02 -14.71
C TRP A 225 -7.17 -26.15 -15.04
N THR A 226 -7.10 -26.55 -16.31
CA THR A 226 -6.10 -27.50 -16.84
C THR A 226 -4.90 -26.80 -17.48
N SER A 227 -4.97 -25.46 -17.55
CA SER A 227 -4.02 -24.60 -18.26
C SER A 227 -3.33 -23.55 -17.37
N PHE A 228 -3.61 -23.54 -16.07
CA PHE A 228 -3.05 -22.56 -15.13
C PHE A 228 -1.55 -22.80 -14.88
N LEU A 229 -0.73 -21.85 -15.31
CA LEU A 229 0.70 -21.76 -14.99
C LEU A 229 1.04 -20.34 -14.56
N LYS A 230 2.02 -20.17 -13.67
CA LYS A 230 2.57 -18.87 -13.22
C LYS A 230 4.09 -18.83 -13.28
N ALA A 231 4.65 -17.67 -13.60
CA ALA A 231 6.08 -17.38 -13.61
C ALA A 231 6.38 -16.12 -12.78
N ARG A 232 7.60 -16.01 -12.23
CA ARG A 232 8.07 -14.77 -11.58
C ARG A 232 8.29 -13.68 -12.64
N LEU A 233 7.94 -12.44 -12.33
CA LEU A 233 8.38 -11.27 -13.10
C LEU A 233 9.72 -10.78 -12.55
N ASN A 234 10.75 -10.71 -13.39
CA ASN A 234 12.05 -10.19 -12.97
C ASN A 234 12.23 -8.71 -13.38
N CYS A 235 11.95 -7.83 -12.43
CA CYS A 235 12.32 -6.42 -12.52
C CYS A 235 13.47 -6.11 -11.57
N SER A 236 14.70 -6.06 -12.09
CA SER A 236 15.91 -5.87 -11.30
C SER A 236 16.96 -5.04 -12.02
N VAL A 237 17.72 -4.22 -11.29
CA VAL A 237 18.98 -3.63 -11.79
C VAL A 237 20.11 -4.67 -11.61
N PRO A 238 20.85 -5.01 -12.66
CA PRO A 238 21.97 -5.94 -12.58
C PRO A 238 23.22 -5.28 -11.96
N GLY A 239 24.02 -6.11 -11.28
CA GLY A 239 25.27 -5.80 -10.59
C GLY A 239 25.74 -7.02 -9.80
N ASP A 240 26.83 -6.89 -9.02
CA ASP A 240 27.43 -7.98 -8.22
C ASP A 240 26.40 -8.74 -7.38
N SER A 241 25.40 -8.01 -6.86
CA SER A 241 24.11 -8.57 -6.47
C SER A 241 23.00 -7.80 -7.20
N HIS A 242 21.95 -8.51 -7.61
CA HIS A 242 20.81 -7.90 -8.32
C HIS A 242 19.87 -7.18 -7.36
N PHE A 243 19.54 -5.93 -7.66
CA PHE A 243 18.59 -5.14 -6.87
C PHE A 243 17.17 -5.28 -7.43
N TYR A 244 16.27 -5.94 -6.69
CA TYR A 244 14.94 -6.34 -7.17
C TYR A 244 13.80 -5.40 -6.73
N PHE A 245 12.96 -4.99 -7.68
CA PHE A 245 11.69 -4.32 -7.44
C PHE A 245 10.57 -5.36 -7.47
N ASN A 246 10.33 -6.02 -6.34
CA ASN A 246 9.46 -7.20 -6.27
C ASN A 246 7.94 -6.89 -6.22
N LEU A 247 7.51 -5.64 -6.00
CA LEU A 247 6.09 -5.28 -5.81
C LEU A 247 5.49 -4.58 -7.04
N LEU A 248 4.77 -5.30 -7.89
CA LEU A 248 4.00 -4.75 -9.01
C LEU A 248 2.76 -4.00 -8.50
N HIS A 249 2.53 -2.78 -9.02
CA HIS A 249 1.39 -1.91 -8.68
C HIS A 249 0.38 -1.75 -9.81
N SER A 250 0.83 -1.71 -11.07
CA SER A 250 -0.01 -1.61 -12.26
C SER A 250 0.74 -2.03 -13.52
N THR A 251 -0.01 -2.35 -14.58
CA THR A 251 0.52 -2.63 -15.92
C THR A 251 -0.15 -1.77 -16.98
N SER A 252 0.53 -1.53 -18.10
CA SER A 252 -0.09 -1.03 -19.33
C SER A 252 -1.05 -2.08 -19.94
N PRO A 253 -1.88 -1.67 -20.91
CA PRO A 253 -2.37 -2.58 -21.95
C PRO A 253 -1.21 -3.19 -22.77
N ILE A 254 -1.52 -4.12 -23.66
CA ILE A 254 -0.55 -4.64 -24.64
C ILE A 254 -0.24 -3.53 -25.66
N ILE A 255 1.04 -3.26 -25.85
CA ILE A 255 1.56 -2.23 -26.75
C ILE A 255 2.39 -2.89 -27.83
N ARG A 256 2.20 -2.45 -29.08
CA ARG A 256 2.97 -2.87 -30.24
C ARG A 256 4.12 -1.89 -30.45
N MET A 257 5.36 -2.32 -30.26
CA MET A 257 6.55 -1.47 -30.40
C MET A 257 7.67 -2.24 -31.11
N ASN A 258 8.30 -1.64 -32.13
CA ASN A 258 9.40 -2.21 -32.94
C ASN A 258 9.22 -3.71 -33.28
N GLY A 259 8.02 -4.08 -33.76
CA GLY A 259 7.71 -5.45 -34.17
C GLY A 259 7.42 -6.44 -33.03
N ARG A 260 7.35 -5.99 -31.78
CA ARG A 260 7.09 -6.83 -30.58
C ARG A 260 5.81 -6.41 -29.86
N ASP A 261 5.19 -7.38 -29.20
CA ASP A 261 4.07 -7.14 -28.27
C ASP A 261 4.63 -7.10 -26.84
N ILE A 262 4.44 -5.97 -26.16
CA ILE A 262 5.06 -5.68 -24.85
C ILE A 262 4.03 -5.19 -23.84
N ILE A 263 4.31 -5.40 -22.55
CA ILE A 263 3.62 -4.76 -21.44
C ILE A 263 4.64 -4.07 -20.54
N LEU A 264 4.36 -2.83 -20.16
CA LEU A 264 5.12 -2.09 -19.15
C LEU A 264 4.47 -2.32 -17.78
N GLY A 265 5.26 -2.68 -16.77
CA GLY A 265 4.82 -2.83 -15.39
C GLY A 265 5.52 -1.83 -14.46
N VAL A 266 4.78 -1.23 -13.54
CA VAL A 266 5.32 -0.35 -12.48
C VAL A 266 5.58 -1.17 -11.23
N PHE A 267 6.83 -1.22 -10.80
CA PHE A 267 7.28 -2.00 -9.65
C PHE A 267 7.88 -1.09 -8.57
N SER A 268 7.78 -1.51 -7.30
CA SER A 268 8.52 -0.92 -6.19
C SER A 268 9.36 -1.95 -5.42
N THR A 269 10.29 -1.44 -4.63
CA THR A 269 10.86 -2.18 -3.50
C THR A 269 9.77 -2.50 -2.47
N PRO A 270 9.93 -3.57 -1.66
CA PRO A 270 9.26 -3.67 -0.37
C PRO A 270 9.58 -2.45 0.50
N VAL A 271 8.63 -2.02 1.34
CA VAL A 271 8.80 -0.93 2.29
C VAL A 271 9.11 -1.52 3.66
N ALA A 272 10.23 -1.13 4.28
CA ALA A 272 10.67 -1.62 5.58
C ALA A 272 10.71 -0.46 6.60
N GLY A 273 9.61 -0.27 7.34
CA GLY A 273 9.44 0.93 8.18
C GLY A 273 9.43 2.22 7.37
N ASP A 274 9.93 3.32 7.94
CA ASP A 274 9.97 4.66 7.31
C ASP A 274 11.04 4.81 6.22
N SER A 275 11.35 3.74 5.48
CA SER A 275 12.42 3.71 4.48
C SER A 275 12.01 4.26 3.12
N VAL A 276 12.99 4.84 2.43
CA VAL A 276 12.89 5.28 1.03
C VAL A 276 12.38 4.15 0.14
N SER A 277 11.31 4.41 -0.59
CA SER A 277 10.78 3.48 -1.58
C SER A 277 11.47 3.72 -2.93
N GLY A 278 12.04 2.67 -3.53
CA GLY A 278 12.53 2.69 -4.90
C GLY A 278 11.44 2.26 -5.87
N PHE A 279 11.32 2.94 -7.02
CA PHE A 279 10.39 2.60 -8.10
C PHE A 279 11.13 2.32 -9.40
N SER A 280 10.54 1.48 -10.24
CA SER A 280 11.01 1.26 -11.59
C SER A 280 9.91 0.84 -12.55
N VAL A 281 10.19 0.98 -13.85
CA VAL A 281 9.33 0.48 -14.93
C VAL A 281 10.12 -0.59 -15.69
N CYS A 282 9.59 -1.81 -15.73
CA CYS A 282 10.16 -2.92 -16.50
C CYS A 282 9.20 -3.34 -17.61
N VAL A 283 9.73 -3.98 -18.66
CA VAL A 283 8.97 -4.28 -19.88
C VAL A 283 9.05 -5.76 -20.19
N CYS A 284 7.89 -6.42 -20.20
CA CYS A 284 7.77 -7.88 -20.24
C CYS A 284 7.17 -8.37 -21.57
N GLN A 285 7.66 -9.51 -22.05
CA GLN A 285 7.13 -10.23 -23.21
C GLN A 285 6.58 -11.59 -22.74
N LEU A 286 5.30 -11.88 -23.04
CA LEU A 286 4.50 -12.84 -22.24
C LEU A 286 4.57 -14.32 -22.66
N ALA A 287 5.29 -14.66 -23.74
CA ALA A 287 5.25 -16.00 -24.33
C ALA A 287 6.24 -16.99 -23.69
N ALA A 288 7.54 -16.77 -23.91
CA ALA A 288 8.55 -17.83 -23.88
C ALA A 288 8.72 -18.56 -22.53
N VAL A 289 8.55 -17.87 -21.39
CA VAL A 289 8.80 -18.43 -20.04
C VAL A 289 7.97 -19.69 -19.74
N PHE A 290 6.79 -19.80 -20.35
CA PHE A 290 5.84 -20.90 -20.11
C PHE A 290 6.17 -22.16 -20.91
N ASP A 291 7.08 -22.06 -21.87
CA ASP A 291 7.55 -23.18 -22.68
C ASP A 291 8.88 -23.76 -22.14
N GLY A 292 9.54 -23.05 -21.20
CA GLY A 292 10.68 -23.53 -20.40
C GLY A 292 10.30 -24.51 -19.26
N ARG A 293 11.24 -24.86 -18.38
CA ARG A 293 11.04 -25.91 -17.36
C ARG A 293 10.10 -25.51 -16.23
N PHE A 294 9.43 -26.49 -15.63
CA PHE A 294 8.64 -26.33 -14.40
C PHE A 294 9.53 -26.33 -13.15
N LYS A 295 9.03 -25.80 -12.04
CA LYS A 295 9.70 -25.80 -10.73
C LYS A 295 9.04 -26.79 -9.77
N GLU A 296 9.84 -27.67 -9.18
CA GLU A 296 9.40 -28.64 -8.17
C GLU A 296 10.06 -28.39 -6.80
N GLN A 297 9.48 -29.00 -5.77
CA GLN A 297 10.07 -29.14 -4.44
C GLN A 297 9.86 -30.59 -3.99
N LYS A 298 10.94 -31.38 -3.88
CA LYS A 298 10.87 -32.85 -3.72
C LYS A 298 10.41 -33.31 -2.34
N SER A 299 10.72 -32.52 -1.31
CA SER A 299 10.14 -32.61 0.03
C SER A 299 9.93 -31.19 0.57
N PRO A 300 9.13 -30.98 1.64
CA PRO A 300 8.90 -29.65 2.22
C PRO A 300 10.18 -28.93 2.68
N GLU A 301 11.23 -29.69 3.00
CA GLU A 301 12.55 -29.24 3.47
C GLU A 301 13.57 -29.09 2.31
N SER A 302 13.26 -29.64 1.14
CA SER A 302 14.14 -29.57 -0.04
C SER A 302 14.17 -28.17 -0.63
N ILE A 303 15.29 -27.78 -1.23
CA ILE A 303 15.35 -26.59 -2.10
C ILE A 303 14.44 -26.79 -3.34
N TRP A 304 14.00 -25.67 -3.92
CA TRP A 304 13.23 -25.68 -5.16
C TRP A 304 14.15 -25.86 -6.37
N THR A 305 13.81 -26.78 -7.25
CA THR A 305 14.65 -27.19 -8.39
C THR A 305 13.85 -27.22 -9.70
N PRO A 306 14.50 -27.05 -10.87
CA PRO A 306 13.88 -27.39 -12.15
C PRO A 306 13.49 -28.85 -12.23
N VAL A 307 12.32 -29.10 -12.79
CA VAL A 307 11.89 -30.44 -13.25
C VAL A 307 12.69 -30.79 -14.52
N PRO A 308 13.30 -31.99 -14.63
CA PRO A 308 13.92 -32.47 -15.86
C PRO A 308 12.91 -32.64 -17.00
N ASP A 309 13.28 -32.34 -18.24
CA ASP A 309 12.35 -32.40 -19.37
C ASP A 309 11.90 -33.83 -19.72
N GLU A 310 12.67 -34.85 -19.31
CA GLU A 310 12.38 -36.27 -19.52
C GLU A 310 11.16 -36.77 -18.73
N VAL A 311 10.84 -36.12 -17.61
CA VAL A 311 9.68 -36.48 -16.75
C VAL A 311 8.46 -35.59 -16.97
N ILE A 312 8.51 -34.67 -17.95
CA ILE A 312 7.35 -33.85 -18.32
C ILE A 312 6.41 -34.70 -19.20
N PRO A 313 5.16 -34.94 -18.78
CA PRO A 313 4.24 -35.81 -19.51
C PRO A 313 3.78 -35.19 -20.84
N LYS A 314 3.22 -36.04 -21.72
CA LYS A 314 2.73 -35.64 -23.06
C LYS A 314 1.21 -35.86 -23.15
N PRO A 315 0.41 -34.88 -23.60
CA PRO A 315 0.79 -33.56 -24.12
C PRO A 315 1.36 -32.65 -23.03
N ARG A 316 2.18 -31.67 -23.43
CA ARG A 316 2.89 -30.80 -22.47
C ARG A 316 1.88 -30.08 -21.54
N PRO A 317 2.04 -30.15 -20.21
CA PRO A 317 1.23 -29.42 -19.24
C PRO A 317 1.10 -27.93 -19.56
N GLY A 318 -0.10 -27.37 -19.38
CA GLY A 318 -0.36 -25.94 -19.58
C GLY A 318 -0.43 -25.48 -21.04
N GLY A 319 -0.51 -26.41 -22.00
CA GLY A 319 -0.89 -26.12 -23.39
C GLY A 319 -2.41 -26.19 -23.60
N CYS A 320 -2.94 -25.39 -24.53
CA CYS A 320 -4.37 -25.41 -24.85
C CYS A 320 -4.77 -26.64 -25.69
N ALA A 321 -5.99 -27.15 -25.48
CA ALA A 321 -6.58 -28.16 -26.35
C ALA A 321 -6.73 -27.65 -27.80
N VAL A 322 -6.42 -28.51 -28.77
CA VAL A 322 -6.36 -28.15 -30.20
C VAL A 322 -7.41 -28.93 -30.98
N GLN A 323 -8.35 -28.22 -31.61
CA GLN A 323 -9.39 -28.82 -32.47
C GLN A 323 -8.75 -29.65 -33.60
N GLY A 324 -9.33 -30.82 -33.88
CA GLY A 324 -8.77 -31.78 -34.85
C GLY A 324 -7.59 -32.62 -34.35
N SER A 325 -6.99 -32.30 -33.20
CA SER A 325 -5.96 -33.14 -32.57
C SER A 325 -6.56 -34.26 -31.71
N ARG A 326 -5.71 -35.20 -31.26
CA ARG A 326 -6.07 -36.23 -30.26
C ARG A 326 -6.63 -35.65 -28.95
N PHE A 327 -6.28 -34.41 -28.62
CA PHE A 327 -6.71 -33.71 -27.40
C PHE A 327 -7.50 -32.45 -27.79
N ASN A 328 -8.70 -32.67 -28.32
CA ASN A 328 -9.59 -31.64 -28.85
C ASN A 328 -10.36 -30.86 -27.76
N SER A 329 -10.40 -31.37 -26.53
CA SER A 329 -10.97 -30.74 -25.34
C SER A 329 -10.14 -31.12 -24.10
N SER A 330 -10.03 -30.23 -23.11
CA SER A 330 -9.20 -30.47 -21.92
C SER A 330 -9.71 -31.63 -21.06
N ASN A 331 -11.02 -31.91 -21.09
CA ASN A 331 -11.64 -33.05 -20.40
C ASN A 331 -11.13 -34.41 -20.93
N SER A 332 -10.43 -34.42 -22.07
CA SER A 332 -9.79 -35.60 -22.68
C SER A 332 -8.29 -35.73 -22.38
N PHE A 333 -7.69 -34.79 -21.62
CA PHE A 333 -6.28 -34.88 -21.24
C PHE A 333 -6.00 -36.07 -20.32
N PRO A 334 -4.80 -36.70 -20.40
CA PRO A 334 -4.43 -37.80 -19.51
C PRO A 334 -4.35 -37.36 -18.04
N ASP A 335 -4.81 -38.20 -17.12
CA ASP A 335 -4.77 -37.91 -15.68
C ASP A 335 -3.35 -37.63 -15.14
N GLU A 336 -2.33 -38.24 -15.75
CA GLU A 336 -0.92 -37.99 -15.46
C GLU A 336 -0.52 -36.53 -15.72
N MET A 337 -0.90 -35.99 -16.89
CA MET A 337 -0.67 -34.60 -17.28
C MET A 337 -1.45 -33.64 -16.37
N LEU A 338 -2.72 -33.97 -16.07
CA LEU A 338 -3.56 -33.19 -15.17
C LEU A 338 -3.06 -33.21 -13.72
N SER A 339 -2.50 -34.33 -13.25
CA SER A 339 -1.89 -34.45 -11.93
C SER A 339 -0.58 -33.67 -11.86
N PHE A 340 0.21 -33.70 -12.94
CA PHE A 340 1.43 -32.92 -13.06
C PHE A 340 1.14 -31.41 -12.98
N ILE A 341 0.23 -30.86 -13.80
CA ILE A 341 -0.05 -29.40 -13.75
C ILE A 341 -0.64 -28.98 -12.41
N LYS A 342 -1.51 -29.82 -11.81
CA LYS A 342 -2.05 -29.58 -10.47
C LYS A 342 -0.95 -29.40 -9.42
N THR A 343 0.16 -30.13 -9.55
CA THR A 343 1.24 -30.16 -8.56
C THR A 343 2.44 -29.26 -8.91
N HIS A 344 2.55 -28.80 -10.16
CA HIS A 344 3.63 -27.96 -10.70
C HIS A 344 3.11 -26.70 -11.44
N PRO A 345 2.30 -25.82 -10.81
CA PRO A 345 1.80 -24.60 -11.45
C PRO A 345 2.87 -23.50 -11.64
N LEU A 346 4.09 -23.67 -11.12
CA LEU A 346 5.16 -22.66 -11.13
C LEU A 346 6.24 -23.00 -12.18
N MET A 347 6.62 -22.04 -13.02
CA MET A 347 7.77 -22.15 -13.92
C MET A 347 9.10 -21.95 -13.16
N ASP A 348 10.17 -22.61 -13.60
CA ASP A 348 11.52 -22.47 -13.02
C ASP A 348 12.08 -21.07 -13.26
N GLU A 349 11.94 -20.58 -14.49
CA GLU A 349 12.44 -19.31 -14.98
C GLU A 349 11.55 -18.12 -14.59
N ALA A 350 12.17 -16.93 -14.55
CA ALA A 350 11.48 -15.67 -14.39
C ALA A 350 11.45 -14.92 -15.73
N VAL A 351 10.34 -14.24 -16.05
CA VAL A 351 10.24 -13.35 -17.22
C VAL A 351 11.25 -12.22 -17.06
N PRO A 352 12.27 -12.10 -17.93
CA PRO A 352 13.19 -10.97 -17.88
C PRO A 352 12.52 -9.70 -18.39
N SER A 353 12.91 -8.54 -17.85
CA SER A 353 12.68 -7.25 -18.52
C SER A 353 13.45 -7.20 -19.85
N LEU A 354 12.90 -6.57 -20.88
CA LEU A 354 13.62 -6.32 -22.13
C LEU A 354 14.88 -5.48 -21.86
N GLY A 355 16.04 -5.98 -22.32
CA GLY A 355 17.36 -5.44 -21.99
C GLY A 355 17.94 -5.90 -20.64
N GLN A 356 17.27 -6.82 -19.93
CA GLN A 356 17.66 -7.35 -18.61
C GLN A 356 17.84 -6.28 -17.51
N ARG A 357 17.17 -5.13 -17.66
CA ARG A 357 17.13 -4.03 -16.68
C ARG A 357 15.79 -3.28 -16.76
N PRO A 358 15.45 -2.41 -15.79
CA PRO A 358 14.33 -1.51 -15.92
C PRO A 358 14.63 -0.41 -16.95
N TRP A 359 13.59 0.09 -17.59
CA TRP A 359 13.64 1.22 -18.54
C TRP A 359 13.70 2.57 -17.83
N ILE A 360 13.11 2.66 -16.64
CA ILE A 360 13.10 3.83 -15.77
C ILE A 360 13.36 3.33 -14.34
N VAL A 361 14.19 4.07 -13.60
CA VAL A 361 14.39 3.89 -12.15
C VAL A 361 14.27 5.26 -11.47
N ARG A 362 13.58 5.31 -10.34
CA ARG A 362 13.54 6.47 -9.42
C ARG A 362 13.73 5.97 -7.99
N THR A 363 14.86 6.34 -7.38
CA THR A 363 15.14 6.14 -5.95
C THR A 363 14.96 7.47 -5.20
N MET A 364 15.06 7.46 -3.87
CA MET A 364 14.98 8.66 -3.00
C MET A 364 13.66 9.46 -3.06
N VAL A 365 12.58 8.89 -3.61
CA VAL A 365 11.26 9.56 -3.65
C VAL A 365 10.42 9.29 -2.40
N ARG A 366 9.79 10.35 -1.85
CA ARG A 366 8.86 10.29 -0.70
C ARG A 366 7.42 9.90 -1.10
N TYR A 367 7.13 9.70 -2.39
CA TYR A 367 5.82 9.30 -2.91
C TYR A 367 5.85 7.95 -3.64
N GLN A 368 4.71 7.27 -3.74
CA GLN A 368 4.65 5.93 -4.35
C GLN A 368 4.09 5.95 -5.78
N LEU A 369 4.88 5.59 -6.79
CA LEU A 369 4.38 5.45 -8.17
C LEU A 369 3.52 4.18 -8.29
N ASN A 370 2.25 4.32 -8.66
CA ASN A 370 1.26 3.24 -8.61
C ASN A 370 0.34 3.14 -9.84
N LYS A 371 0.28 4.14 -10.72
CA LYS A 371 -0.48 4.09 -12.00
C LYS A 371 0.42 4.28 -13.21
N ILE A 372 0.01 3.72 -14.34
CA ILE A 372 0.69 3.82 -15.64
C ILE A 372 -0.33 4.03 -16.76
N VAL A 373 -0.05 4.98 -17.63
CA VAL A 373 -0.79 5.23 -18.88
C VAL A 373 0.22 5.52 -19.99
N VAL A 374 -0.07 5.05 -21.21
CA VAL A 374 0.81 5.21 -22.37
C VAL A 374 0.02 5.78 -23.54
N ASP A 375 0.50 6.89 -24.10
CA ASP A 375 0.17 7.26 -25.48
C ASP A 375 1.21 6.65 -26.42
N THR A 376 0.73 6.02 -27.49
CA THR A 376 1.52 5.37 -28.53
C THR A 376 1.42 6.09 -29.87
N GLU A 377 0.60 7.15 -29.93
CA GLU A 377 0.31 7.96 -31.11
C GLU A 377 0.64 9.44 -30.82
N ALA A 378 1.63 9.71 -29.98
CA ALA A 378 1.92 11.06 -29.52
C ALA A 378 2.47 11.96 -30.63
N GLY A 379 2.16 13.25 -30.51
CA GLY A 379 2.66 14.31 -31.39
C GLY A 379 2.04 14.37 -32.79
N PRO A 380 2.52 15.28 -33.65
CA PRO A 380 1.89 15.61 -34.93
C PRO A 380 1.84 14.43 -35.91
N TYR A 381 2.86 13.55 -35.89
CA TYR A 381 3.01 12.43 -36.82
C TYR A 381 2.53 11.07 -36.26
N ARG A 382 2.05 11.03 -35.00
CA ARG A 382 1.59 9.81 -34.30
C ARG A 382 2.60 8.66 -34.21
N ASN A 383 3.90 8.98 -34.20
CA ASN A 383 4.99 8.00 -34.21
C ASN A 383 5.79 7.93 -32.90
N LEU A 384 5.44 8.74 -31.90
CA LEU A 384 6.16 8.84 -30.63
C LEU A 384 5.38 8.21 -29.49
N THR A 385 6.09 7.61 -28.52
CA THR A 385 5.48 6.97 -27.35
C THR A 385 5.76 7.79 -26.09
N VAL A 386 4.70 8.25 -25.41
CA VAL A 386 4.77 9.02 -24.17
C VAL A 386 4.16 8.22 -23.03
N LEU A 387 4.91 8.10 -21.95
CA LEU A 387 4.58 7.39 -20.73
C LEU A 387 4.23 8.38 -19.61
N PHE A 388 3.08 8.16 -18.97
CA PHE A 388 2.63 8.91 -17.79
C PHE A 388 2.57 7.97 -16.58
N LEU A 389 3.30 8.29 -15.52
CA LEU A 389 3.33 7.55 -14.27
C LEU A 389 2.66 8.36 -13.17
N GLY A 390 1.58 7.83 -12.60
CA GLY A 390 0.86 8.46 -11.49
C GLY A 390 1.41 8.04 -10.14
N SER A 391 1.66 9.01 -9.26
CA SER A 391 1.96 8.80 -7.84
C SER A 391 0.68 8.67 -7.01
N SER A 392 0.79 8.03 -5.85
CA SER A 392 -0.28 7.97 -4.86
C SER A 392 -0.85 9.35 -4.55
N ARG A 393 0.03 10.35 -4.34
CA ARG A 393 -0.32 11.75 -4.02
C ARG A 393 -0.96 12.53 -5.19
N GLY A 394 -1.09 11.95 -6.39
CA GLY A 394 -1.64 12.63 -7.58
C GLY A 394 -0.61 13.38 -8.43
N THR A 395 0.69 13.23 -8.13
CA THR A 395 1.77 13.68 -9.02
C THR A 395 1.80 12.83 -10.29
N ILE A 396 2.14 13.43 -11.42
CA ILE A 396 2.33 12.75 -12.70
C ILE A 396 3.79 12.96 -13.13
N LEU A 397 4.52 11.88 -13.40
CA LEU A 397 5.80 11.93 -14.10
C LEU A 397 5.59 11.59 -15.57
N LYS A 398 6.12 12.42 -16.46
CA LYS A 398 6.01 12.29 -17.91
C LYS A 398 7.36 11.94 -18.51
N PHE A 399 7.39 10.89 -19.31
CA PHE A 399 8.58 10.42 -20.03
C PHE A 399 8.28 10.23 -21.51
N LEU A 400 9.25 10.58 -22.35
CA LEU A 400 9.31 10.17 -23.75
C LEU A 400 10.12 8.89 -23.85
N ILE A 401 9.54 7.88 -24.48
CA ILE A 401 10.19 6.60 -24.77
C ILE A 401 10.84 6.70 -26.15
N MET A 402 12.17 6.67 -26.19
CA MET A 402 12.95 6.58 -27.43
C MET A 402 13.45 5.14 -27.60
N PRO A 403 12.77 4.30 -28.39
CA PRO A 403 13.16 2.91 -28.57
C PRO A 403 14.37 2.81 -29.51
N ASN A 404 15.46 2.24 -29.01
CA ASN A 404 16.66 1.98 -29.78
C ASN A 404 16.42 0.90 -30.86
N GLU A 405 17.21 0.86 -31.94
CA GLU A 405 16.99 -0.05 -33.08
C GLU A 405 16.93 -1.53 -32.64
N ASP A 406 17.90 -1.97 -31.83
CA ASP A 406 17.95 -3.33 -31.25
C ASP A 406 16.96 -3.57 -30.09
N ASN A 407 16.15 -2.57 -29.70
CA ASN A 407 15.35 -2.53 -28.47
C ASN A 407 16.17 -2.68 -27.16
N THR A 408 17.48 -2.43 -27.22
CA THR A 408 18.38 -2.42 -26.06
C THR A 408 18.40 -1.03 -25.42
N VAL A 409 18.15 -0.96 -24.11
CA VAL A 409 18.08 0.31 -23.36
C VAL A 409 19.48 0.71 -22.87
N THR A 410 20.14 1.55 -23.68
CA THR A 410 20.98 2.64 -23.17
C THR A 410 20.07 3.73 -22.57
N ASN A 411 20.62 4.80 -21.99
CA ASN A 411 19.84 5.82 -21.27
C ASN A 411 19.04 6.76 -22.22
N SER A 412 18.11 6.21 -23.01
CA SER A 412 17.36 6.91 -24.06
C SER A 412 15.99 7.46 -23.63
N ASN A 413 15.42 6.96 -22.53
CA ASN A 413 14.12 7.42 -22.03
C ASN A 413 14.26 8.82 -21.39
N ILE A 414 13.71 9.84 -22.05
CA ILE A 414 13.83 11.23 -21.63
C ILE A 414 12.73 11.54 -20.63
N PHE A 415 13.12 11.98 -19.44
CA PHE A 415 12.19 12.60 -18.49
C PHE A 415 11.83 14.00 -19.00
N LEU A 416 10.54 14.23 -19.28
CA LEU A 416 10.05 15.51 -19.82
C LEU A 416 9.56 16.45 -18.71
N GLU A 417 8.82 15.93 -17.74
CA GLU A 417 8.10 16.77 -16.78
C GLU A 417 7.65 16.02 -15.52
N GLU A 418 7.64 16.72 -14.38
CA GLU A 418 6.88 16.37 -13.17
C GLU A 418 5.76 17.39 -12.96
N LEU A 419 4.55 16.91 -12.70
CA LEU A 419 3.33 17.70 -12.70
C LEU A 419 2.46 17.35 -11.48
N GLU A 420 2.15 18.35 -10.65
CA GLU A 420 1.11 18.24 -9.64
C GLU A 420 -0.27 18.16 -10.31
N GLY A 421 -0.77 16.94 -10.54
CA GLY A 421 -2.08 16.70 -11.15
C GLY A 421 -3.26 17.02 -10.22
N PHE A 422 -3.02 17.02 -8.90
CA PHE A 422 -3.96 17.47 -7.88
C PHE A 422 -3.26 18.42 -6.92
N ASN A 423 -3.59 19.71 -7.00
CA ASN A 423 -3.22 20.72 -6.01
C ASN A 423 -4.40 20.87 -5.02
N PRO A 424 -4.23 20.62 -3.70
CA PRO A 424 -5.34 20.70 -2.75
C PRO A 424 -5.99 22.09 -2.74
N ASP A 425 -5.20 23.13 -2.47
CA ASP A 425 -5.66 24.49 -2.20
C ASP A 425 -6.53 25.07 -3.34
N LYS A 426 -6.25 24.68 -4.59
CA LYS A 426 -7.04 25.03 -5.79
C LYS A 426 -8.45 24.40 -5.86
N TYR A 427 -8.68 23.31 -5.13
CA TYR A 427 -9.89 22.48 -5.17
C TYR A 427 -10.67 22.42 -3.84
N GLU A 428 -10.31 23.25 -2.84
CA GLU A 428 -11.13 23.45 -1.64
C GLU A 428 -12.55 23.94 -2.00
N GLY A 429 -13.56 23.41 -1.30
CA GLY A 429 -14.97 23.66 -1.60
C GLY A 429 -15.48 23.03 -2.90
N LYS A 430 -14.68 22.23 -3.61
CA LYS A 430 -15.07 21.54 -4.86
C LYS A 430 -14.88 20.03 -4.80
N CYS A 431 -13.69 19.57 -4.41
CA CYS A 431 -13.38 18.14 -4.26
C CYS A 431 -13.57 17.64 -2.81
N TYR A 432 -13.74 18.55 -1.86
CA TYR A 432 -13.76 18.27 -0.42
C TYR A 432 -14.31 19.49 0.34
N SER A 433 -14.77 19.30 1.58
CA SER A 433 -15.38 20.38 2.38
C SER A 433 -14.31 21.26 3.04
N THR A 434 -13.21 20.66 3.52
CA THR A 434 -12.08 21.35 4.18
C THR A 434 -10.75 20.60 4.02
N VAL A 435 -9.60 21.31 4.06
CA VAL A 435 -8.26 20.67 3.95
C VAL A 435 -7.98 19.63 5.04
N TRP A 436 -8.56 19.75 6.24
CA TRP A 436 -8.35 18.76 7.32
C TRP A 436 -9.03 17.41 7.02
N GLU A 437 -10.13 17.42 6.27
CA GLU A 437 -10.89 16.22 5.88
C GLU A 437 -10.04 15.30 4.97
N ILE A 438 -9.26 15.90 4.07
CA ILE A 438 -8.24 15.18 3.27
C ILE A 438 -7.14 14.60 4.18
N ARG A 439 -6.52 15.44 5.01
CA ARG A 439 -5.31 15.05 5.74
C ARG A 439 -5.57 14.00 6.84
N LEU A 440 -6.81 13.84 7.29
CA LEU A 440 -7.17 12.97 8.42
C LEU A 440 -8.21 11.87 8.12
N LEU A 441 -9.08 12.02 7.12
CA LEU A 441 -10.10 11.00 6.80
C LEU A 441 -9.92 10.37 5.41
N HIS A 442 -9.61 11.19 4.38
CA HIS A 442 -9.54 10.74 2.99
C HIS A 442 -8.15 10.98 2.38
N PRO A 443 -7.20 10.03 2.53
CA PRO A 443 -5.86 10.21 1.99
C PRO A 443 -5.90 10.45 0.47
N LEU A 444 -5.08 11.39 -0.01
CA LEU A 444 -4.85 11.62 -1.44
C LEU A 444 -4.19 10.38 -2.03
N GLN A 445 -5.04 9.46 -2.51
CA GLN A 445 -4.67 8.23 -3.17
C GLN A 445 -5.29 8.21 -4.57
N LEU A 446 -4.44 8.34 -5.59
CA LEU A 446 -4.81 8.19 -6.99
C LEU A 446 -5.36 6.76 -7.22
N LEU A 447 -6.67 6.67 -7.45
CA LEU A 447 -7.40 5.42 -7.68
C LEU A 447 -7.27 4.95 -9.13
N SER A 448 -7.31 5.89 -10.08
CA SER A 448 -7.09 5.61 -11.50
C SER A 448 -6.42 6.80 -12.21
N LEU A 449 -5.70 6.50 -13.28
CA LEU A 449 -5.19 7.43 -14.27
C LEU A 449 -5.63 6.92 -15.64
N THR A 450 -6.24 7.76 -16.46
CA THR A 450 -6.72 7.40 -17.81
C THR A 450 -6.39 8.50 -18.81
N LEU A 451 -5.96 8.15 -20.02
CA LEU A 451 -5.78 9.11 -21.12
C LEU A 451 -7.05 9.15 -21.99
N ASP A 452 -7.69 10.31 -22.04
CA ASP A 452 -8.64 10.65 -23.10
C ASP A 452 -7.86 11.19 -24.31
N ARG A 453 -7.62 10.31 -25.29
CA ARG A 453 -6.96 10.64 -26.57
C ARG A 453 -7.78 11.62 -27.42
N ALA A 454 -9.12 11.63 -27.31
CA ALA A 454 -9.98 12.46 -28.15
C ALA A 454 -9.92 13.94 -27.74
N SER A 455 -9.66 14.23 -26.47
CA SER A 455 -9.47 15.61 -25.97
C SER A 455 -8.05 15.96 -25.53
N HIS A 456 -7.11 15.02 -25.64
CA HIS A 456 -5.71 15.17 -25.19
C HIS A 456 -5.60 15.57 -23.72
N THR A 457 -6.34 14.87 -22.84
CA THR A 457 -6.29 15.09 -21.38
C THR A 457 -6.14 13.78 -20.60
N LEU A 458 -5.44 13.87 -19.48
CA LEU A 458 -5.40 12.85 -18.44
C LEU A 458 -6.56 13.08 -17.46
N LEU A 459 -7.22 11.99 -17.08
CA LEU A 459 -8.26 11.95 -16.06
C LEU A 459 -7.69 11.22 -14.83
N LEU A 460 -7.65 11.92 -13.70
CA LEU A 460 -7.14 11.45 -12.42
C LEU A 460 -8.32 11.23 -11.47
N ALA A 461 -8.58 9.99 -11.08
CA ALA A 461 -9.66 9.66 -10.16
C ALA A 461 -9.12 9.55 -8.72
N PHE A 462 -9.72 10.31 -7.80
CA PHE A 462 -9.51 10.27 -6.36
C PHE A 462 -10.81 9.82 -5.66
N PRO A 463 -10.81 9.51 -4.35
CA PRO A 463 -12.00 9.03 -3.64
C PRO A 463 -13.22 9.96 -3.72
N SER A 464 -13.02 11.28 -3.83
CA SER A 464 -14.09 12.29 -3.81
C SER A 464 -14.30 13.06 -5.12
N CYS A 465 -13.35 13.03 -6.07
CA CYS A 465 -13.50 13.75 -7.35
C CYS A 465 -12.61 13.20 -8.47
N VAL A 466 -12.91 13.61 -9.71
CA VAL A 466 -12.08 13.36 -10.90
C VAL A 466 -11.52 14.68 -11.40
N VAL A 467 -10.19 14.78 -11.51
CA VAL A 467 -9.49 15.97 -12.03
C VAL A 467 -9.02 15.72 -13.46
N ARG A 468 -9.15 16.73 -14.32
CA ARG A 468 -8.78 16.68 -15.74
C ARG A 468 -7.60 17.60 -16.01
N VAL A 469 -6.55 17.07 -16.62
CA VAL A 469 -5.24 17.71 -16.78
C VAL A 469 -4.79 17.57 -18.25
N PRO A 470 -4.32 18.63 -18.94
CA PRO A 470 -3.85 18.49 -20.33
C PRO A 470 -2.55 17.67 -20.39
N VAL A 471 -2.38 16.87 -21.46
CA VAL A 471 -1.17 16.03 -21.64
C VAL A 471 0.13 16.81 -21.83
N ALA A 472 0.03 18.10 -22.12
CA ALA A 472 1.14 19.04 -22.26
C ALA A 472 0.69 20.47 -21.92
N ARG A 473 1.62 21.32 -21.48
CA ARG A 473 1.34 22.73 -21.11
C ARG A 473 2.19 23.73 -21.92
N CYS A 474 2.24 23.53 -23.25
CA CYS A 474 3.05 24.31 -24.19
C CYS A 474 2.95 25.84 -24.04
N GLN A 475 1.78 26.34 -23.60
CA GLN A 475 1.55 27.77 -23.35
C GLN A 475 2.47 28.36 -22.25
N LEU A 476 3.03 27.55 -21.34
CA LEU A 476 4.01 27.99 -20.35
C LEU A 476 5.28 28.55 -21.00
N TYR A 477 5.69 28.00 -22.15
CA TYR A 477 6.84 28.48 -22.92
C TYR A 477 6.50 29.76 -23.73
N SER A 478 5.21 30.07 -23.90
CA SER A 478 4.71 31.35 -24.45
C SER A 478 5.45 31.78 -25.73
N ARG A 479 6.21 32.88 -25.69
CA ARG A 479 7.03 33.42 -26.80
C ARG A 479 8.52 33.03 -26.73
N CYS A 480 8.90 32.12 -25.85
CA CYS A 480 10.27 31.62 -25.74
C CYS A 480 10.47 30.40 -26.64
N MET A 481 11.03 30.61 -27.84
CA MET A 481 11.37 29.52 -28.77
C MET A 481 12.34 28.52 -28.15
N LYS A 482 13.37 29.00 -27.44
CA LYS A 482 14.40 28.19 -26.79
C LYS A 482 13.78 27.16 -25.83
N ASN A 483 12.93 27.60 -24.88
CA ASN A 483 12.28 26.69 -23.93
C ASN A 483 11.21 25.81 -24.61
N CYS A 484 10.56 26.29 -25.68
CA CYS A 484 9.62 25.48 -26.46
C CYS A 484 10.31 24.26 -27.09
N ILE A 485 11.45 24.47 -27.77
CA ILE A 485 12.23 23.39 -28.40
C ILE A 485 12.93 22.53 -27.33
N ALA A 486 13.56 23.16 -26.32
CA ALA A 486 14.24 22.45 -25.23
C ALA A 486 13.29 21.60 -24.35
N SER A 487 11.97 21.86 -24.37
CA SER A 487 10.99 20.99 -23.70
C SER A 487 10.98 19.56 -24.24
N ARG A 488 11.33 19.38 -25.53
CA ARG A 488 11.31 18.10 -26.26
C ARG A 488 9.96 17.37 -26.19
N ASP A 489 8.88 18.08 -25.83
CA ASP A 489 7.56 17.52 -25.60
C ASP A 489 6.87 17.22 -26.94
N PRO A 490 6.55 15.96 -27.28
CA PRO A 490 5.95 15.59 -28.57
C PRO A 490 4.66 16.34 -28.93
N TYR A 491 3.91 16.82 -27.95
CA TYR A 491 2.68 17.57 -28.18
C TYR A 491 2.89 19.09 -28.34
N CYS A 492 4.12 19.59 -28.22
CA CYS A 492 4.46 21.01 -28.32
C CYS A 492 5.33 21.31 -29.53
N GLY A 493 5.12 22.48 -30.13
CA GLY A 493 5.98 22.98 -31.19
C GLY A 493 5.90 24.50 -31.30
N TRP A 494 6.98 25.07 -31.81
CA TRP A 494 7.04 26.49 -32.15
C TRP A 494 6.28 26.72 -33.45
N THR A 495 5.46 27.77 -33.52
CA THR A 495 4.61 28.06 -34.69
C THR A 495 4.87 29.44 -35.25
N ARG A 496 4.48 29.68 -36.51
CA ARG A 496 4.60 30.99 -37.19
C ARG A 496 3.92 32.16 -36.47
N GLY A 497 3.07 31.92 -35.47
CA GLY A 497 2.54 32.95 -34.56
C GLY A 497 3.53 33.40 -33.47
N SER A 498 4.83 33.16 -33.65
CA SER A 498 5.90 33.39 -32.67
C SER A 498 5.54 32.93 -31.25
N THR A 499 4.93 31.75 -31.17
CA THR A 499 4.40 31.18 -29.93
C THR A 499 4.48 29.65 -29.92
N CYS A 500 4.79 29.10 -28.75
CA CYS A 500 4.76 27.67 -28.49
C CYS A 500 3.31 27.20 -28.35
N SER A 501 2.89 26.24 -29.18
CA SER A 501 1.50 25.79 -29.28
C SER A 501 1.38 24.27 -29.18
N PHE A 502 0.19 23.82 -28.79
CA PHE A 502 -0.18 22.41 -28.80
C PHE A 502 -0.36 21.91 -30.24
N LEU A 503 0.40 20.90 -30.64
CA LEU A 503 0.33 20.27 -31.96
C LEU A 503 -0.72 19.17 -31.97
N ARG A 504 -1.81 19.39 -32.72
CA ARG A 504 -2.81 18.34 -32.97
C ARG A 504 -2.26 17.30 -33.94
N PRO A 505 -2.51 15.99 -33.73
CA PRO A 505 -2.12 14.93 -34.67
C PRO A 505 -2.68 15.20 -36.08
N GLY A 506 -1.83 15.12 -37.11
CA GLY A 506 -2.20 15.42 -38.49
C GLY A 506 -2.32 16.92 -38.82
N THR A 507 -1.78 17.83 -37.99
CA THR A 507 -1.74 19.26 -38.30
C THR A 507 -1.00 19.54 -39.61
N ARG A 508 -1.55 20.46 -40.43
CA ARG A 508 -0.94 20.97 -41.66
C ARG A 508 -0.31 22.36 -41.49
N LEU A 509 -0.37 22.92 -40.28
CA LEU A 509 0.28 24.20 -39.98
C LEU A 509 1.80 23.99 -39.91
N PRO A 510 2.62 24.90 -40.46
CA PRO A 510 4.07 24.82 -40.29
C PRO A 510 4.44 25.07 -38.82
N PHE A 511 5.11 24.09 -38.23
CA PHE A 511 5.67 24.13 -36.89
C PHE A 511 7.13 23.69 -36.92
N GLU A 512 7.85 23.97 -35.84
CA GLU A 512 9.22 23.56 -35.59
C GLU A 512 9.29 22.87 -34.22
N GLN A 513 9.94 21.70 -34.18
CA GLN A 513 10.15 20.91 -32.98
C GLN A 513 11.46 20.13 -33.14
N ASP A 514 12.19 19.94 -32.04
CA ASP A 514 13.26 18.94 -31.96
C ASP A 514 13.03 18.11 -30.70
N VAL A 515 12.57 16.88 -30.91
CA VAL A 515 12.23 15.92 -29.86
C VAL A 515 13.41 14.97 -29.58
N GLU A 516 14.25 14.71 -30.59
CA GLU A 516 15.28 13.67 -30.59
C GLU A 516 16.61 14.15 -30.00
N GLN A 517 16.94 15.44 -30.19
CA GLN A 517 18.16 16.06 -29.66
C GLN A 517 17.82 17.22 -28.72
N GLY A 518 16.81 18.04 -29.06
CA GLY A 518 16.48 19.28 -28.36
C GLY A 518 17.52 20.39 -28.60
N ASN A 519 18.07 20.48 -29.81
CA ASN A 519 19.14 21.39 -30.17
C ASN A 519 18.67 22.86 -30.19
N VAL A 520 19.10 23.61 -29.18
CA VAL A 520 18.82 25.06 -29.04
C VAL A 520 20.07 25.93 -29.11
N ALA A 521 21.21 25.38 -29.56
CA ALA A 521 22.49 26.10 -29.58
C ALA A 521 22.52 27.31 -30.55
N HIS A 522 21.58 27.36 -31.49
CA HIS A 522 21.41 28.43 -32.46
C HIS A 522 20.33 29.46 -32.05
N LEU A 523 19.72 29.30 -30.87
CA LEU A 523 18.62 30.15 -30.38
C LEU A 523 19.08 31.08 -29.25
N GLY A 524 18.68 32.35 -29.37
CA GLY A 524 18.87 33.35 -28.31
C GLY A 524 18.16 33.00 -27.02
N ASP A 525 18.68 33.51 -25.91
CA ASP A 525 18.09 33.35 -24.58
C ASP A 525 16.77 34.13 -24.42
N CYS A 526 15.99 33.72 -23.41
CA CYS A 526 14.65 34.24 -23.18
C CYS A 526 14.62 35.11 -21.92
N ASP A 527 14.82 36.41 -22.11
CA ASP A 527 14.71 37.39 -21.02
C ASP A 527 13.31 37.37 -20.38
N GLY A 528 13.27 37.29 -19.05
CA GLY A 528 12.11 37.74 -18.28
C GLY A 528 10.97 36.75 -18.00
N ILE A 529 11.14 35.44 -18.19
CA ILE A 529 10.29 34.45 -17.50
C ILE A 529 11.18 33.45 -16.75
N LEU A 530 11.29 33.66 -15.44
CA LEU A 530 11.76 32.62 -14.53
C LEU A 530 10.79 31.43 -14.61
N LEU A 531 11.28 30.29 -15.11
CA LEU A 531 10.74 29.02 -14.64
C LEU A 531 11.06 28.95 -13.16
N GLN A 532 10.07 29.26 -12.32
CA GLN A 532 10.20 29.07 -10.88
C GLN A 532 10.19 27.57 -10.62
N GLU A 533 11.37 26.96 -10.70
CA GLU A 533 11.63 25.66 -10.08
C GLU A 533 11.25 25.78 -8.61
N SER A 534 10.07 25.26 -8.28
CA SER A 534 9.65 25.08 -6.91
C SER A 534 10.40 23.89 -6.31
N PHE A 535 11.73 24.03 -6.21
CA PHE A 535 12.51 23.41 -5.16
C PHE A 535 12.02 23.98 -3.83
N ILE A 536 10.85 23.49 -3.41
CA ILE A 536 10.49 23.42 -2.01
C ILE A 536 11.46 22.39 -1.44
N GLU A 537 12.61 22.88 -0.96
CA GLU A 537 13.29 22.23 0.15
C GLU A 537 12.22 22.03 1.23
N GLU A 538 11.73 20.80 1.40
CA GLU A 538 10.88 20.48 2.56
C GLU A 538 11.78 20.73 3.78
N PRO A 539 11.49 21.73 4.63
CA PRO A 539 12.28 21.91 5.84
C PRO A 539 12.04 20.69 6.71
N ASP A 540 13.08 19.84 6.84
CA ASP A 540 12.94 18.56 7.51
C ASP A 540 12.33 18.75 8.90
N GLY A 541 11.39 17.86 9.24
CA GLY A 541 10.39 18.03 10.30
C GLY A 541 10.91 18.00 11.74
N LEU A 542 11.91 18.81 12.03
CA LEU A 542 12.43 19.12 13.36
C LEU A 542 11.36 19.91 14.13
N VAL A 543 10.38 19.18 14.65
CA VAL A 543 9.57 19.59 15.80
C VAL A 543 10.54 20.05 16.88
N SER A 544 10.68 21.35 17.05
CA SER A 544 11.72 21.88 17.94
C SER A 544 11.56 21.28 19.32
N VAL A 545 12.69 20.92 19.96
CA VAL A 545 12.68 20.32 21.31
C VAL A 545 11.90 21.19 22.29
N ASN A 546 11.92 22.51 22.08
CA ASN A 546 11.12 23.49 22.82
C ASN A 546 9.60 23.25 22.67
N LEU A 547 9.09 23.01 21.45
CA LEU A 547 7.67 22.72 21.22
C LEU A 547 7.25 21.39 21.88
N LEU A 548 8.13 20.37 21.82
CA LEU A 548 7.90 19.05 22.41
C LEU A 548 7.95 19.09 23.94
N VAL A 549 8.85 19.89 24.52
CA VAL A 549 8.90 20.17 25.96
C VAL A 549 7.68 20.99 26.40
N VAL A 550 7.26 22.01 25.65
CA VAL A 550 6.07 22.81 25.97
C VAL A 550 4.79 21.97 25.90
N SER A 551 4.64 21.06 24.92
CA SER A 551 3.49 20.17 24.84
C SER A 551 3.48 19.11 25.96
N ALA A 552 4.65 18.56 26.32
CA ALA A 552 4.77 17.66 27.46
C ALA A 552 4.45 18.36 28.79
N VAL A 553 4.97 19.57 29.02
CA VAL A 553 4.71 20.37 30.22
C VAL A 553 3.25 20.80 30.30
N SER A 554 2.62 21.19 29.18
CA SER A 554 1.20 21.56 29.17
C SER A 554 0.29 20.35 29.41
N ALA A 555 0.62 19.17 28.87
CA ALA A 555 -0.08 17.92 29.16
C ALA A 555 0.02 17.53 30.65
N PHE A 556 1.22 17.60 31.23
CA PHE A 556 1.43 17.35 32.67
C PHE A 556 0.69 18.37 33.55
N ALA A 557 0.75 19.66 33.23
CA ALA A 557 0.05 20.70 33.98
C ALA A 557 -1.48 20.52 33.90
N THR A 558 -2.02 20.22 32.73
CA THR A 558 -3.47 20.00 32.53
C THR A 558 -3.93 18.74 33.27
N GLY A 559 -3.14 17.65 33.21
CA GLY A 559 -3.40 16.43 33.98
C GLY A 559 -3.32 16.63 35.50
N ALA A 560 -2.38 17.44 35.98
CA ALA A 560 -2.27 17.83 37.38
C ALA A 560 -3.47 18.67 37.85
N ILE A 561 -3.94 19.62 37.03
CA ILE A 561 -5.12 20.44 37.33
C ILE A 561 -6.39 19.57 37.35
N LEU A 562 -6.60 18.71 36.35
CA LEU A 562 -7.77 17.82 36.28
C LEU A 562 -7.78 16.78 37.42
N SER A 563 -6.62 16.23 37.80
CA SER A 563 -6.52 15.34 38.97
C SER A 563 -6.73 16.09 40.29
N GLY A 564 -6.23 17.33 40.42
CA GLY A 564 -6.53 18.20 41.57
C GLY A 564 -8.02 18.52 41.70
N LEU A 565 -8.68 18.92 40.61
CA LEU A 565 -10.10 19.24 40.58
C LEU A 565 -10.99 18.02 40.89
N THR A 566 -10.66 16.84 40.34
CA THR A 566 -11.41 15.60 40.65
C THR A 566 -11.19 15.14 42.10
N VAL A 567 -9.99 15.28 42.67
CA VAL A 567 -9.77 15.03 44.11
C VAL A 567 -10.54 16.01 44.99
N CYS A 568 -10.52 17.31 44.67
CA CYS A 568 -11.32 18.32 45.38
C CYS A 568 -12.84 18.04 45.29
N TRP A 569 -13.33 17.60 44.13
CA TRP A 569 -14.74 17.22 43.94
C TRP A 569 -15.11 16.00 44.78
N ILE A 570 -14.28 14.95 44.77
CA ILE A 570 -14.46 13.73 45.60
C ILE A 570 -14.42 14.08 47.10
N MET A 571 -13.49 14.94 47.53
CA MET A 571 -13.42 15.38 48.93
C MET A 571 -14.63 16.23 49.33
N SER A 572 -15.09 17.13 48.47
CA SER A 572 -16.33 17.91 48.67
C SER A 572 -17.55 16.98 48.81
N HIS A 573 -17.68 15.96 47.96
CA HIS A 573 -18.75 14.97 48.05
C HIS A 573 -18.70 14.19 49.38
N ARG A 574 -17.52 13.73 49.80
CA ARG A 574 -17.35 13.08 51.12
C ARG A 574 -17.70 14.02 52.27
N HIS A 575 -17.37 15.30 52.18
CA HIS A 575 -17.63 16.28 53.23
C HIS A 575 -19.11 16.70 53.35
N ARG A 576 -19.90 16.53 52.27
CA ARG A 576 -21.37 16.63 52.31
C ARG A 576 -21.99 15.40 52.98
N HIS A 577 -21.57 14.19 52.61
CA HIS A 577 -22.12 12.96 53.22
C HIS A 577 -21.83 12.84 54.73
N THR A 578 -20.67 13.29 55.22
CA THR A 578 -20.37 13.27 56.67
C THR A 578 -21.15 14.30 57.51
N ARG A 579 -21.94 15.19 56.90
CA ARG A 579 -22.77 16.19 57.63
C ARG A 579 -24.25 15.80 57.78
N SER A 580 -24.69 14.65 57.26
CA SER A 580 -26.09 14.18 57.39
C SER A 580 -26.31 13.09 58.45
N SER A 581 -25.26 12.64 59.15
CA SER A 581 -25.34 11.49 60.05
C SER A 581 -24.43 11.63 61.29
N GLY A 582 -24.94 12.25 62.37
CA GLY A 582 -24.30 12.18 63.69
C GLY A 582 -24.48 13.39 64.60
N ALA A 583 -25.46 13.32 65.51
CA ALA A 583 -25.67 14.10 66.74
C ALA A 583 -25.70 15.66 66.64
N SER A 584 -26.65 16.40 67.19
CA SER A 584 -27.49 16.29 68.41
C SER A 584 -26.74 16.53 69.74
N GLY A 585 -26.76 17.77 70.22
CA GLY A 585 -26.64 18.11 71.66
C GLY A 585 -25.40 18.93 72.07
N ALA A 586 -25.67 20.17 72.53
CA ALA A 586 -24.97 20.89 73.62
C ALA A 586 -23.46 21.24 73.47
N ARG A 587 -22.93 22.36 74.01
CA ARG A 587 -23.50 23.56 74.69
C ARG A 587 -22.38 24.62 74.84
N ARG A 588 -22.68 25.91 74.58
CA ARG A 588 -21.98 27.13 75.11
C ARG A 588 -20.48 27.28 74.67
N LYS A 589 -19.82 28.44 74.67
CA LYS A 589 -20.19 29.86 74.96
C LYS A 589 -19.20 30.79 74.17
N SER A 590 -19.63 32.01 73.81
CA SER A 590 -19.01 33.34 74.09
C SER A 590 -17.46 33.49 74.15
N ASP A 591 -16.78 34.51 73.60
CA ASP A 591 -17.14 35.65 72.70
C ASP A 591 -15.88 36.44 72.22
N LYS A 592 -16.09 37.41 71.30
CA LYS A 592 -15.38 38.70 71.09
C LYS A 592 -13.97 38.81 70.44
N GLU A 593 -13.89 39.86 69.59
CA GLU A 593 -12.80 40.81 69.21
C GLU A 593 -11.37 40.30 68.85
N GLN A 594 -10.66 40.73 67.78
CA GLN A 594 -10.58 41.93 66.92
C GLN A 594 -9.49 42.95 67.33
N SER A 595 -8.85 43.57 66.33
CA SER A 595 -7.65 44.45 66.38
C SER A 595 -6.29 43.73 66.58
N MET A 596 -5.12 44.30 66.28
CA MET A 596 -4.64 45.09 65.12
C MET A 596 -3.09 45.18 65.17
N LEU A 597 -2.43 45.21 64.00
CA LEU A 597 -1.06 45.71 63.73
C LEU A 597 0.17 45.00 64.37
N GLY A 598 1.26 44.93 63.59
CA GLY A 598 2.60 44.50 64.02
C GLY A 598 3.59 44.49 62.85
N GLN A 599 4.71 45.22 62.95
CA GLN A 599 5.72 45.37 61.88
C GLN A 599 7.06 44.69 62.21
N GLY A 600 7.89 44.40 61.20
CA GLY A 600 9.28 43.92 61.33
C GLY A 600 9.61 42.85 60.28
N ARG A 601 10.23 43.11 59.11
CA ARG A 601 11.41 43.91 58.69
C ARG A 601 12.75 43.13 58.74
N SER A 602 13.03 42.47 57.60
CA SER A 602 14.32 42.12 56.95
C SER A 602 15.65 42.09 57.74
N GLY A 603 16.44 41.03 57.51
CA GLY A 603 17.89 40.90 57.76
C GLY A 603 18.48 39.76 56.89
N SER A 604 19.77 39.80 56.50
CA SER A 604 20.28 38.95 55.39
C SER A 604 21.80 38.68 55.35
N VAL A 605 22.19 37.57 54.67
CA VAL A 605 23.50 37.16 54.10
C VAL A 605 24.65 36.67 55.04
N MET A 606 25.50 35.78 54.46
CA MET A 606 26.89 35.35 54.82
C MET A 606 27.07 34.12 55.74
N SER A 607 28.08 33.22 55.61
CA SER A 607 28.92 32.66 54.50
C SER A 607 29.91 31.57 55.06
N VAL A 608 30.99 31.18 54.34
CA VAL A 608 32.17 30.32 54.76
C VAL A 608 31.94 28.77 54.79
N THR A 609 32.86 27.80 54.50
CA THR A 609 34.11 27.64 53.68
C THR A 609 34.43 26.10 53.51
N ARG A 610 35.48 25.69 52.76
CA ARG A 610 35.96 24.29 52.49
C ARG A 610 37.23 23.88 53.28
N THR A 611 37.45 22.57 53.50
CA THR A 611 38.75 21.80 53.58
C THR A 611 38.40 20.27 53.52
N SER A 612 39.18 19.24 53.10
CA SER A 612 40.63 18.90 52.90
C SER A 612 41.30 18.19 54.11
N GLY A 613 41.99 17.03 54.01
CA GLY A 613 42.22 16.08 52.90
C GLY A 613 43.26 14.94 53.22
N GLY A 614 43.33 13.86 52.40
CA GLY A 614 44.28 12.70 52.55
C GLY A 614 43.76 11.47 53.34
N GLU A 615 44.35 10.26 53.38
CA GLU A 615 45.44 9.65 52.57
C GLU A 615 45.32 8.08 52.43
N ARG A 616 46.39 7.25 52.60
CA ARG A 616 46.55 5.84 52.09
C ARG A 616 46.78 4.79 53.24
N ARG A 617 47.05 3.46 53.12
CA ARG A 617 47.43 2.48 52.05
C ARG A 617 47.34 0.98 52.55
N ARG A 618 47.13 -0.03 51.65
CA ARG A 618 47.38 -1.53 51.79
C ARG A 618 46.51 -2.37 52.79
N SER A 619 46.45 -3.73 52.79
CA SER A 619 46.44 -4.79 51.72
C SER A 619 46.56 -6.26 52.26
N GLN A 620 45.59 -7.17 52.00
CA GLN A 620 45.73 -8.64 51.72
C GLN A 620 44.32 -9.30 51.56
N ARG A 621 44.04 -10.14 50.54
CA ARG A 621 43.98 -11.64 50.51
C ARG A 621 43.18 -12.28 51.67
N LEU A 622 42.27 -13.25 51.49
CA LEU A 622 42.07 -14.22 50.38
C LEU A 622 40.61 -14.80 50.36
N SER A 623 40.01 -15.07 49.18
CA SER A 623 38.83 -15.95 48.89
C SER A 623 37.50 -15.77 49.70
N GLN A 624 36.28 -15.76 49.15
CA GLN A 624 35.70 -16.54 48.03
C GLN A 624 34.52 -15.81 47.31
N GLN A 625 34.29 -16.19 46.04
CA GLN A 625 33.01 -16.24 45.26
C GLN A 625 31.99 -15.07 45.22
N GLY A 626 31.60 -14.66 44.00
CA GLY A 626 30.21 -14.27 43.64
C GLY A 626 29.91 -12.80 43.25
N PRO A 627 30.06 -12.39 41.97
CA PRO A 627 29.74 -11.04 41.51
C PRO A 627 28.29 -10.85 40.98
N ARG A 628 27.87 -9.58 40.87
CA ARG A 628 26.70 -9.10 40.09
C ARG A 628 27.16 -8.25 38.91
N CYS A 629 26.49 -8.36 37.75
CA CYS A 629 26.43 -7.34 36.70
C CYS A 629 24.93 -7.06 36.41
N ARG A 630 24.37 -5.85 36.24
CA ARG A 630 24.84 -4.49 35.87
C ARG A 630 24.96 -4.26 34.36
N PHE A 631 24.26 -3.24 33.87
CA PHE A 631 24.42 -2.65 32.53
C PHE A 631 25.82 -2.05 32.36
N SER A 632 26.33 -2.01 31.13
CA SER A 632 27.32 -1.03 30.68
C SER A 632 26.80 -0.28 29.44
N SER A 633 27.38 0.87 29.18
CA SER A 633 27.41 1.51 27.87
C SER A 633 28.66 1.06 27.10
N ASP A 634 28.79 1.58 25.87
CA ASP A 634 30.01 1.78 25.09
C ASP A 634 30.90 0.58 24.77
N ASP A 635 31.03 0.31 23.48
CA ASP A 635 32.32 -0.06 22.90
C ASP A 635 32.51 0.76 21.59
N THR A 636 33.72 1.26 21.34
CA THR A 636 33.99 2.25 20.27
C THR A 636 34.95 1.68 19.24
N PHE A 637 34.54 1.59 17.97
CA PHE A 637 35.44 1.24 16.87
C PHE A 637 35.48 2.30 15.77
N LEU A 638 36.62 3.02 15.76
CA LEU A 638 37.29 3.64 14.60
C LEU A 638 36.43 4.15 13.42
N LEU A 639 36.12 5.45 13.47
CA LEU A 639 35.93 6.25 12.25
C LEU A 639 37.27 6.38 11.51
N HIS A 640 37.43 5.66 10.40
CA HIS A 640 38.48 5.97 9.42
C HIS A 640 37.98 7.08 8.49
N VAL A 641 38.51 8.29 8.65
CA VAL A 641 38.29 9.38 7.67
C VAL A 641 39.25 9.15 6.50
N HIS A 642 38.72 9.11 5.27
CA HIS A 642 39.54 9.09 4.06
C HIS A 642 38.85 9.85 2.92
N ASN A 643 39.39 11.02 2.58
CA ASN A 643 39.04 11.84 1.42
C ASN A 643 40.07 12.99 1.31
N PRO A 644 40.44 13.49 0.12
CA PRO A 644 40.92 12.77 -1.07
C PRO A 644 42.42 13.11 -1.36
N ASP A 645 42.83 12.96 -2.62
CA ASP A 645 44.00 13.58 -3.27
C ASP A 645 45.44 13.18 -2.85
N ALA A 646 45.97 12.12 -3.50
CA ALA A 646 47.37 12.05 -3.93
C ALA A 646 47.58 11.01 -5.06
N TYR A 647 48.21 11.46 -6.16
CA TYR A 647 48.68 10.70 -7.33
C TYR A 647 49.19 9.27 -7.05
N MET A 648 48.66 8.26 -7.77
CA MET A 648 49.21 7.82 -9.07
C MET A 648 48.22 6.91 -9.83
#